data_AF-C7RR43-F1
#
_entry.id   AF-C7RR43-F1
#
_cell.length_a   1.000
_cell.length_b   1.000
_cell.length_c   1.000
_cell.angle_alpha   90.00
_cell.angle_beta   90.00
_cell.angle_gamma   90.00
#
_symmetry.space_group_name_H-M   'P 1'
#
loop_
_entity.id
_entity.type
_entity.pdbx_description
1 polymer ?
#
loop_
_entity_poly.entity_id
_entity_poly.type
_entity_poly.pdbx_seq_one_letter_code
_entity_poly.pdbx_strand_id
1 'polypeptide(L)'
;MKNEYLSGSVDQYDDRMGYGYIKPDEPGSEEERFLVHRRSLRIPGLPLSRGDRVIFKLEVVPRGLLAADVHFELLDPDSDEIFHGAISSLQSDRGFGFIADDNDDRIFFHFAQLADPDQPPPVGTAVSFNKQGTDRGMQAFRVTPLDTPIQSTAYQEIPKTVPQKENYLEQAILARYNKRLDEAAKLYEKGLAQSPSVQLITSYASMEKNRNRRADAIRVYEQGLLVFPNNIKLFEDAGLLAASMGEFKKALDLLSRGLALSQKTAQRGDRIFLLAIARIHARRDNGRADLEEAWKYYNQAKEAFASSRHGKAAFPRDDLLVMDIVSIRLQHYRGGLAYDFLNKAGFKPVRAALFEQKTVGADFIVEPKNADLLEGYGVAGNILLRCLFKSGIARADISDIDKVVHEWGTGGVVDEQVVLLLVASLPEGVERLMFQRLEDRKRTVPAIVPITQSQIETAGKADDLLREVLDRWLYRRDLFAQNFPVSGRRFFGRERSLAEIRDAIANGTAAGIFGLRKVGKTSLLKEIERRANEGGDIAIYIDLLRIPADITDTRWLYWKLGRELVKRTTIRPEFRGIRWRLGNEYNDYLDIPDKYPVATAFDSDLSRTLDVIRRSPLSPRPKVIVMLDEIERLLPNTAGKEGFKGFFDFVSYIRGVAQESSDFVPIVTGANAAIAEAAQFSGKDNPVFNFFREIYLPLLKSGESIQMVQTLGKGMGIRFSTEVALRIHSLTGGHPFFIRQFCSYLCARYPERPLTMTVTKIDDWVDAYLEIAGRDFSEIVERFSRDYPDELDVCLEISRGKDIGLHQLTRKLPKTLSLRHLIGYQIVEISDNKASLTMGLMQRWLQSGRIGNVR
;
A
#
# COMPACT_ATOMS: atom_id res chain seq x y z
N MET A 1 -21.93 23.69 -5.55
CA MET A 1 -21.38 23.66 -6.93
C MET A 1 -22.49 24.15 -7.84
N LYS A 2 -22.16 24.96 -8.86
CA LYS A 2 -23.14 25.41 -9.87
C LYS A 2 -23.78 24.20 -10.54
N ASN A 3 -25.05 24.33 -10.95
CA ASN A 3 -25.79 23.36 -11.76
C ASN A 3 -25.17 23.23 -13.16
N GLU A 4 -23.98 22.64 -13.29
CA GLU A 4 -23.38 22.33 -14.58
C GLU A 4 -23.76 20.91 -14.99
N TYR A 5 -24.39 20.78 -16.16
CA TYR A 5 -24.53 19.51 -16.85
C TYR A 5 -23.15 19.13 -17.41
N LEU A 6 -22.80 17.86 -17.30
CA LEU A 6 -21.62 17.26 -17.92
C LEU A 6 -22.03 16.53 -19.19
N SER A 7 -21.19 16.60 -20.22
CA SER A 7 -21.34 15.83 -21.45
C SER A 7 -20.56 14.52 -21.39
N GLY A 8 -21.06 13.50 -22.07
CA GLY A 8 -20.38 12.21 -22.20
C GLY A 8 -21.02 11.30 -23.23
N SER A 9 -20.45 10.11 -23.41
CA SER A 9 -21.02 9.06 -24.26
C SER A 9 -21.46 7.85 -23.44
N VAL A 10 -22.59 7.25 -23.81
CA VAL A 10 -23.08 6.03 -23.17
C VAL A 10 -22.09 4.90 -23.46
N ASP A 11 -21.46 4.34 -22.43
CA ASP A 11 -20.50 3.24 -22.58
C ASP A 11 -21.22 1.90 -22.71
N GLN A 12 -22.27 1.68 -21.90
CA GLN A 12 -23.14 0.51 -21.95
C GLN A 12 -24.47 0.84 -21.28
N TYR A 13 -25.60 0.41 -21.84
CA TYR A 13 -26.91 0.52 -21.18
C TYR A 13 -27.73 -0.73 -21.49
N ASP A 14 -28.34 -1.33 -20.45
CA ASP A 14 -29.20 -2.50 -20.58
C ASP A 14 -30.64 -2.12 -20.22
N ASP A 15 -31.50 -2.00 -21.24
CA ASP A 15 -32.91 -1.63 -21.10
C ASP A 15 -33.70 -2.61 -20.22
N ARG A 16 -33.33 -3.90 -20.20
CA ARG A 16 -34.02 -4.93 -19.40
C ARG A 16 -33.64 -4.83 -17.93
N MET A 17 -32.36 -4.61 -17.66
CA MET A 17 -31.85 -4.45 -16.29
C MET A 17 -32.08 -3.04 -15.73
N GLY A 18 -32.37 -2.07 -16.61
CA GLY A 18 -32.73 -0.70 -16.24
C GLY A 18 -31.57 0.14 -15.73
N TYR A 19 -30.33 -0.21 -16.07
CA TYR A 19 -29.15 0.59 -15.73
C TYR A 19 -28.02 0.42 -16.76
N GLY A 20 -27.05 1.34 -16.69
CA GLY A 20 -25.88 1.37 -17.54
C GLY A 20 -24.80 2.30 -17.01
N TYR A 21 -23.85 2.65 -17.87
CA TYR A 21 -22.70 3.47 -17.56
C TYR A 21 -22.49 4.53 -18.65
N ILE A 22 -22.21 5.76 -18.23
CA ILE A 22 -21.85 6.88 -19.10
C ILE A 22 -20.38 7.23 -18.85
N LYS A 23 -19.64 7.43 -19.93
CA LYS A 23 -18.26 7.90 -19.89
C LYS A 23 -18.24 9.42 -20.11
N PRO A 24 -17.83 10.24 -19.12
CA PRO A 24 -17.77 11.70 -19.27
C PRO A 24 -16.67 12.13 -20.25
N ASP A 25 -16.83 13.30 -20.87
CA ASP A 25 -15.81 13.92 -21.74
C ASP A 25 -14.65 14.54 -20.94
N GLU A 26 -14.95 15.09 -19.76
CA GLU A 26 -13.99 15.62 -18.79
C GLU A 26 -13.87 14.67 -17.58
N PRO A 27 -12.79 13.88 -17.48
CA PRO A 27 -12.57 12.95 -16.38
C PRO A 27 -11.84 13.60 -15.20
N GLY A 28 -12.21 13.20 -13.97
CA GLY A 28 -11.39 13.37 -12.78
C GLY A 28 -10.30 12.28 -12.65
N SER A 29 -10.48 11.11 -13.30
CA SER A 29 -9.48 10.03 -13.44
C SER A 29 -9.77 9.11 -14.65
N GLU A 30 -8.77 8.36 -15.15
CA GLU A 30 -8.85 7.58 -16.40
C GLU A 30 -9.83 6.38 -16.41
N GLU A 31 -10.44 6.03 -15.26
CA GLU A 31 -11.40 4.92 -15.11
C GLU A 31 -12.82 5.35 -14.70
N GLU A 32 -13.13 6.65 -14.65
CA GLU A 32 -14.45 7.11 -14.19
C GLU A 32 -15.56 6.79 -15.22
N ARG A 33 -16.43 5.83 -14.86
CA ARG A 33 -17.72 5.59 -15.51
C ARG A 33 -18.82 5.92 -14.52
N PHE A 34 -19.79 6.74 -14.91
CA PHE A 34 -20.91 7.09 -14.05
C PHE A 34 -22.07 6.15 -14.29
N LEU A 35 -22.60 5.59 -13.20
CA LEU A 35 -23.78 4.74 -13.27
C LEU A 35 -24.97 5.59 -13.72
N VAL A 36 -25.72 5.13 -14.70
CA VAL A 36 -27.03 5.69 -15.08
C VAL A 36 -28.10 4.65 -14.81
N HIS A 37 -29.22 5.05 -14.22
CA HIS A 37 -30.37 4.18 -13.97
C HIS A 37 -31.57 4.67 -14.80
N ARG A 38 -32.52 3.79 -15.12
CA ARG A 38 -33.71 4.13 -15.92
C ARG A 38 -34.55 5.26 -15.31
N ARG A 39 -34.52 5.40 -13.98
CA ARG A 39 -35.16 6.49 -13.24
C ARG A 39 -34.41 7.83 -13.32
N SER A 40 -33.16 7.79 -13.78
CA SER A 40 -32.32 8.96 -13.97
C SER A 40 -32.48 9.59 -15.36
N LEU A 41 -33.23 8.96 -16.26
CA LEU A 41 -33.51 9.49 -17.60
C LEU A 41 -34.52 10.63 -17.46
N ARG A 42 -34.25 11.77 -18.11
CA ARG A 42 -35.19 12.92 -18.14
C ARG A 42 -36.54 12.52 -18.72
N ILE A 43 -36.51 11.69 -19.77
CA ILE A 43 -37.69 11.13 -20.40
C ILE A 43 -37.79 9.66 -19.98
N PRO A 44 -38.82 9.27 -19.21
CA PRO A 44 -39.01 7.88 -18.80
C PRO A 44 -39.12 6.95 -20.01
N GLY A 45 -38.20 5.99 -20.12
CA GLY A 45 -38.19 5.04 -21.25
C GLY A 45 -37.36 5.49 -22.46
N LEU A 46 -36.56 6.57 -22.35
CA LEU A 46 -35.58 6.95 -23.37
C LEU A 46 -34.65 5.76 -23.69
N PRO A 47 -34.62 5.25 -24.94
CA PRO A 47 -33.71 4.17 -25.31
C PRO A 47 -32.29 4.74 -25.41
N LEU A 48 -31.39 4.26 -24.56
CA LEU A 48 -29.97 4.61 -24.61
C LEU A 48 -29.18 3.48 -25.25
N SER A 49 -28.41 3.81 -26.28
CA SER A 49 -27.50 2.92 -26.97
C SER A 49 -26.04 3.30 -26.67
N ARG A 50 -25.16 2.29 -26.64
CA ARG A 50 -23.71 2.56 -26.51
C ARG A 50 -23.24 3.50 -27.63
N GLY A 51 -22.49 4.55 -27.31
CA GLY A 51 -22.00 5.55 -28.25
C GLY A 51 -22.89 6.80 -28.35
N ASP A 52 -24.08 6.78 -27.77
CA ASP A 52 -24.98 7.94 -27.76
C ASP A 52 -24.37 9.09 -26.96
N ARG A 53 -24.47 10.31 -27.51
CA ARG A 53 -24.05 11.55 -26.84
C ARG A 53 -25.14 12.01 -25.89
N VAL A 54 -24.79 12.19 -24.61
CA VAL A 54 -25.72 12.55 -23.54
C VAL A 54 -25.15 13.63 -22.63
N ILE A 55 -26.04 14.45 -22.09
CA ILE A 55 -25.76 15.39 -21.01
C ILE A 55 -26.48 14.95 -19.73
N PHE A 56 -25.80 15.10 -18.60
CA PHE A 56 -26.26 14.59 -17.30
C PHE A 56 -25.70 15.41 -16.13
N LYS A 57 -26.34 15.29 -14.97
CA LYS A 57 -25.87 15.83 -13.68
C LYS A 57 -25.26 14.73 -12.83
N LEU A 58 -24.32 15.06 -11.97
CA LEU A 58 -23.78 14.12 -10.99
C LEU A 58 -24.52 14.25 -9.65
N GLU A 59 -25.08 13.16 -9.19
CA GLU A 59 -25.64 13.02 -7.85
C GLU A 59 -24.89 11.94 -7.07
N VAL A 60 -24.62 12.22 -5.79
CA VAL A 60 -23.95 11.27 -4.90
C VAL A 60 -24.99 10.32 -4.33
N VAL A 61 -24.84 9.03 -4.56
CA VAL A 61 -25.70 7.96 -4.01
C VAL A 61 -24.88 6.95 -3.21
N PRO A 62 -25.49 6.12 -2.34
CA PRO A 62 -24.77 5.16 -1.49
C PRO A 62 -23.87 4.14 -2.24
N ARG A 63 -24.07 3.96 -3.55
CA ARG A 63 -23.30 3.05 -4.41
C ARG A 63 -22.27 3.76 -5.33
N GLY A 64 -22.02 5.06 -5.13
CA GLY A 64 -21.08 5.85 -5.93
C GLY A 64 -21.71 7.10 -6.57
N LEU A 65 -21.14 7.59 -7.65
CA LEU A 65 -21.67 8.73 -8.41
C LEU A 65 -22.69 8.23 -9.46
N LEU A 66 -23.89 8.81 -9.43
CA LEU A 66 -24.98 8.53 -10.36
C LEU A 66 -25.13 9.70 -11.35
N ALA A 67 -25.19 9.38 -12.63
CA ALA A 67 -25.65 10.29 -13.66
C ALA A 67 -27.18 10.43 -13.57
N ALA A 68 -27.63 11.61 -13.15
CA ALA A 68 -29.02 12.02 -12.98
C ALA A 68 -29.46 12.99 -14.09
N ASP A 69 -30.76 13.02 -14.38
CA ASP A 69 -31.35 13.88 -15.43
C ASP A 69 -30.69 13.72 -16.82
N VAL A 70 -30.45 12.47 -17.21
CA VAL A 70 -29.76 12.09 -18.45
C VAL A 70 -30.69 12.26 -19.66
N HIS A 71 -30.20 12.92 -20.70
CA HIS A 71 -30.86 13.08 -21.99
C HIS A 71 -29.83 13.32 -23.10
N PHE A 72 -30.24 13.18 -24.36
CA PHE A 72 -29.35 13.39 -25.49
C PHE A 72 -28.78 14.81 -25.50
N GLU A 73 -27.50 14.92 -25.83
CA GLU A 73 -26.84 16.20 -26.09
C GLU A 73 -27.37 16.75 -27.42
N LEU A 74 -28.17 17.80 -27.36
CA LEU A 74 -28.61 18.53 -28.55
C LEU A 74 -27.52 19.54 -28.96
N LEU A 75 -27.26 19.67 -30.26
CA LEU A 75 -26.40 20.73 -30.78
C LEU A 75 -26.91 22.11 -30.39
N ASP A 76 -25.96 23.04 -30.29
CA ASP A 76 -26.18 24.49 -30.24
C ASP A 76 -27.29 24.89 -31.24
N PRO A 77 -28.25 25.75 -30.87
CA PRO A 77 -29.36 26.15 -31.73
C PRO A 77 -28.98 26.76 -33.08
N ASP A 78 -27.70 27.08 -33.32
CA ASP A 78 -27.23 27.89 -34.44
C ASP A 78 -26.64 27.08 -35.62
N SER A 79 -26.69 25.75 -35.63
CA SER A 79 -26.44 24.97 -36.86
C SER A 79 -27.74 24.77 -37.65
N ASP A 80 -28.14 25.78 -38.42
CA ASP A 80 -29.34 25.78 -39.29
C ASP A 80 -29.25 24.82 -40.50
N GLU A 81 -28.25 23.93 -40.55
CA GLU A 81 -28.08 23.00 -41.67
C GLU A 81 -29.05 21.81 -41.51
N ILE A 82 -30.20 21.94 -42.18
CA ILE A 82 -31.24 20.92 -42.28
C ILE A 82 -30.95 20.05 -43.50
N PHE A 83 -30.87 18.74 -43.30
CA PHE A 83 -30.69 17.74 -44.34
C PHE A 83 -32.03 17.10 -44.71
N HIS A 84 -32.14 16.66 -45.95
CA HIS A 84 -33.30 15.94 -46.47
C HIS A 84 -32.93 14.51 -46.83
N GLY A 85 -33.92 13.62 -46.76
CA GLY A 85 -33.77 12.22 -47.13
C GLY A 85 -35.08 11.45 -46.99
N ALA A 86 -35.04 10.14 -47.23
CA ALA A 86 -36.19 9.27 -47.07
C ALA A 86 -35.93 8.17 -46.04
N ILE A 87 -36.94 7.82 -45.24
CA ILE A 87 -36.83 6.69 -44.31
C ILE A 87 -36.60 5.41 -45.12
N SER A 88 -35.42 4.80 -44.97
CA SER A 88 -35.01 3.61 -45.73
C SER A 88 -35.34 2.31 -45.00
N SER A 89 -35.40 2.34 -43.67
CA SER A 89 -35.84 1.18 -42.87
C SER A 89 -36.28 1.57 -41.47
N LEU A 90 -37.23 0.82 -40.91
CA LEU A 90 -37.71 0.95 -39.53
C LEU A 90 -37.54 -0.39 -38.80
N GLN A 91 -37.18 -0.33 -37.54
CA GLN A 91 -37.12 -1.47 -36.62
C GLN A 91 -38.04 -1.16 -35.44
N SER A 92 -39.35 -1.29 -35.67
CA SER A 92 -40.39 -0.90 -34.71
C SER A 92 -40.32 -1.68 -33.39
N ASP A 93 -39.79 -2.90 -33.41
CA ASP A 93 -39.54 -3.73 -32.22
C ASP A 93 -38.39 -3.20 -31.34
N ARG A 94 -37.51 -2.36 -31.90
CA ARG A 94 -36.31 -1.82 -31.24
C ARG A 94 -36.30 -0.29 -31.14
N GLY A 95 -37.32 0.40 -31.63
CA GLY A 95 -37.50 1.85 -31.47
C GLY A 95 -36.49 2.71 -32.23
N PHE A 96 -36.00 2.25 -33.39
CA PHE A 96 -35.07 3.02 -34.23
C PHE A 96 -35.30 2.78 -35.73
N GLY A 97 -34.74 3.64 -36.57
CA GLY A 97 -34.77 3.52 -38.02
C GLY A 97 -33.51 4.07 -38.69
N PHE A 98 -33.52 4.05 -40.02
CA PHE A 98 -32.49 4.66 -40.85
C PHE A 98 -33.09 5.55 -41.93
N ILE A 99 -32.37 6.62 -42.26
CA ILE A 99 -32.66 7.55 -43.35
C ILE A 99 -31.59 7.31 -44.42
N ALA A 100 -31.99 7.26 -45.68
CA ALA A 100 -31.08 7.42 -46.81
C ALA A 100 -31.09 8.91 -47.19
N ASP A 101 -29.92 9.56 -47.15
CA ASP A 101 -29.80 10.94 -47.62
C ASP A 101 -29.65 11.00 -49.15
N ASP A 102 -29.64 12.20 -49.72
CA ASP A 102 -29.55 12.42 -51.17
C ASP A 102 -28.24 11.86 -51.82
N ASN A 103 -27.25 11.44 -51.02
CA ASN A 103 -26.01 10.79 -51.45
C ASN A 103 -25.99 9.28 -51.16
N ASP A 104 -27.13 8.69 -50.78
CA ASP A 104 -27.29 7.26 -50.45
C ASP A 104 -26.54 6.82 -49.17
N ASP A 105 -26.17 7.77 -48.29
CA ASP A 105 -25.57 7.46 -46.99
C ASP A 105 -26.64 7.02 -45.99
N ARG A 106 -26.37 5.92 -45.28
CA ARG A 106 -27.29 5.34 -44.29
C ARG A 106 -27.11 6.00 -42.92
N ILE A 107 -28.06 6.84 -42.52
CA ILE A 107 -28.00 7.62 -41.28
C ILE A 107 -28.96 7.02 -40.25
N PHE A 108 -28.47 6.79 -39.02
CA PHE A 108 -29.23 6.17 -37.94
C PHE A 108 -30.11 7.18 -37.20
N PHE A 109 -31.31 6.82 -36.73
CA PHE A 109 -32.10 7.65 -35.81
C PHE A 109 -32.92 6.82 -34.82
N HIS A 110 -33.11 7.35 -33.61
CA HIS A 110 -34.04 6.78 -32.62
C HIS A 110 -35.45 7.36 -32.80
N PHE A 111 -36.50 6.59 -32.49
CA PHE A 111 -37.89 7.09 -32.57
C PHE A 111 -38.14 8.26 -31.61
N ALA A 112 -37.42 8.33 -30.50
CA ALA A 112 -37.45 9.48 -29.59
C ALA A 112 -37.00 10.80 -30.24
N GLN A 113 -36.40 10.76 -31.44
CA GLN A 113 -36.00 11.93 -32.23
C GLN A 113 -37.07 12.36 -33.24
N LEU A 114 -38.19 11.63 -33.34
CA LEU A 114 -39.35 11.98 -34.15
C LEU A 114 -40.25 12.98 -33.40
N ALA A 115 -41.02 13.76 -34.17
CA ALA A 115 -42.07 14.61 -33.61
C ALA A 115 -43.13 13.82 -32.83
N ASP A 116 -43.44 12.60 -33.30
CA ASP A 116 -44.29 11.62 -32.60
C ASP A 116 -43.53 10.27 -32.49
N PRO A 117 -42.94 9.96 -31.31
CA PRO A 117 -42.17 8.73 -31.10
C PRO A 117 -43.00 7.44 -31.16
N ASP A 118 -44.30 7.51 -30.89
CA ASP A 118 -45.18 6.33 -30.83
C ASP A 118 -45.76 6.00 -32.22
N GLN A 119 -45.69 6.94 -33.15
CA GLN A 119 -46.19 6.78 -34.52
C GLN A 119 -45.11 7.13 -35.57
N PRO A 120 -44.13 6.24 -35.80
CA PRO A 120 -43.05 6.49 -36.77
C PRO A 120 -43.60 6.58 -38.20
N PRO A 121 -43.13 7.53 -39.03
CA PRO A 121 -43.58 7.65 -40.40
C PRO A 121 -43.16 6.42 -41.22
N PRO A 122 -43.97 5.95 -42.18
CA PRO A 122 -43.69 4.74 -42.93
C PRO A 122 -42.39 4.84 -43.76
N VAL A 123 -41.78 3.69 -44.06
CA VAL A 123 -40.62 3.59 -44.98
C VAL A 123 -40.99 4.24 -46.32
N GLY A 124 -40.09 5.07 -46.84
CA GLY A 124 -40.30 5.90 -48.04
C GLY A 124 -40.78 7.33 -47.75
N THR A 125 -41.12 7.68 -46.50
CA THR A 125 -41.50 9.05 -46.14
C THR A 125 -40.31 9.99 -46.23
N ALA A 126 -40.49 11.13 -46.91
CA ALA A 126 -39.50 12.20 -46.95
C ALA A 126 -39.44 12.92 -45.59
N VAL A 127 -38.23 13.12 -45.09
CA VAL A 127 -37.98 13.71 -43.77
C VAL A 127 -36.90 14.79 -43.85
N SER A 128 -37.02 15.79 -42.99
CA SER A 128 -35.95 16.74 -42.68
C SER A 128 -35.32 16.43 -41.33
N PHE A 129 -34.00 16.56 -41.19
CA PHE A 129 -33.27 16.23 -39.97
C PHE A 129 -31.92 16.96 -39.85
N ASN A 130 -31.38 17.03 -38.65
CA ASN A 130 -29.98 17.43 -38.40
C ASN A 130 -29.13 16.17 -38.23
N LYS A 131 -27.86 16.15 -38.67
CA LYS A 131 -26.96 14.98 -38.51
C LYS A 131 -25.71 15.27 -37.67
N GLN A 132 -25.26 14.30 -36.87
CA GLN A 132 -24.05 14.39 -36.04
C GLN A 132 -23.23 13.09 -36.13
N GLY A 133 -21.90 13.21 -36.10
CA GLY A 133 -21.00 12.07 -35.99
C GLY A 133 -20.92 11.53 -34.56
N THR A 134 -21.15 10.22 -34.40
CA THR A 134 -20.99 9.48 -33.14
C THR A 134 -19.91 8.41 -33.28
N ASP A 135 -19.52 7.77 -32.17
CA ASP A 135 -18.60 6.62 -32.18
C ASP A 135 -19.11 5.43 -33.01
N ARG A 136 -20.39 5.43 -33.42
CA ARG A 136 -21.05 4.39 -34.24
C ARG A 136 -21.37 4.83 -35.67
N GLY A 137 -21.04 6.05 -36.06
CA GLY A 137 -21.38 6.62 -37.37
C GLY A 137 -22.31 7.82 -37.29
N MET A 138 -22.91 8.22 -38.41
CA MET A 138 -23.79 9.39 -38.47
C MET A 138 -25.17 9.09 -37.88
N GLN A 139 -25.65 9.98 -37.00
CA GLN A 139 -26.96 9.92 -36.37
C GLN A 139 -27.78 11.17 -36.69
N ALA A 140 -29.06 10.98 -36.96
CA ALA A 140 -30.02 12.03 -37.22
C ALA A 140 -30.84 12.39 -35.97
N PHE A 141 -31.14 13.68 -35.83
CA PHE A 141 -31.89 14.31 -34.74
C PHE A 141 -32.98 15.21 -35.32
N ARG A 142 -34.06 15.44 -34.56
CA ARG A 142 -35.21 16.28 -34.96
C ARG A 142 -35.81 15.85 -36.31
N VAL A 143 -36.02 14.54 -36.46
CA VAL A 143 -36.52 13.96 -37.70
C VAL A 143 -38.00 14.33 -37.86
N THR A 144 -38.30 15.14 -38.87
CA THR A 144 -39.65 15.69 -39.10
C THR A 144 -40.14 15.26 -40.48
N PRO A 145 -41.36 14.69 -40.61
CA PRO A 145 -41.96 14.38 -41.92
C PRO A 145 -42.19 15.65 -42.73
N LEU A 146 -41.98 15.58 -44.04
CA LEU A 146 -42.30 16.65 -44.97
C LEU A 146 -43.64 16.33 -45.65
N ASP A 147 -44.62 17.23 -45.52
CA ASP A 147 -45.98 17.08 -46.08
C ASP A 147 -46.07 17.26 -47.61
N THR A 148 -44.96 17.25 -48.32
CA THR A 148 -44.93 17.42 -49.78
C THR A 148 -44.17 16.26 -50.45
N PRO A 149 -44.79 15.52 -51.40
CA PRO A 149 -44.11 14.45 -52.10
C PRO A 149 -43.05 15.06 -53.03
N ILE A 150 -41.78 14.78 -52.79
CA ILE A 150 -40.74 15.03 -53.79
C ILE A 150 -41.00 14.05 -54.94
N GLN A 151 -41.30 14.61 -56.11
CA GLN A 151 -41.53 13.86 -57.33
C GLN A 151 -40.27 13.08 -57.72
N SER A 152 -40.44 11.77 -57.79
CA SER A 152 -39.51 10.81 -58.35
C SER A 152 -39.30 10.99 -59.86
N THR A 153 -38.06 10.96 -60.31
CA THR A 153 -37.67 10.42 -61.62
C THR A 153 -36.37 9.66 -61.38
N ALA A 154 -36.24 8.34 -61.48
CA ALA A 154 -37.02 7.33 -62.16
C ALA A 154 -36.92 6.00 -61.39
N TYR A 155 -38.07 5.40 -61.06
CA TYR A 155 -38.16 3.97 -60.80
C TYR A 155 -38.55 3.30 -62.12
N GLN A 156 -37.58 2.76 -62.83
CA GLN A 156 -37.84 1.66 -63.77
C GLN A 156 -37.69 0.35 -62.99
N GLU A 157 -38.68 -0.51 -63.21
CA GLU A 157 -38.82 -1.84 -62.65
C GLU A 157 -37.52 -2.65 -62.70
N ILE A 158 -37.11 -3.19 -61.54
CA ILE A 158 -36.14 -4.29 -61.49
C ILE A 158 -36.86 -5.50 -60.85
N PRO A 159 -36.70 -6.71 -61.41
CA PRO A 159 -37.58 -7.85 -61.17
C PRO A 159 -37.54 -8.38 -59.73
N LYS A 160 -38.64 -9.01 -59.32
CA LYS A 160 -38.75 -9.89 -58.16
C LYS A 160 -37.65 -10.97 -58.18
N THR A 161 -36.52 -10.69 -57.53
CA THR A 161 -35.64 -11.62 -56.77
C THR A 161 -34.29 -10.91 -56.52
N VAL A 162 -34.09 -10.37 -55.31
CA VAL A 162 -32.74 -10.09 -54.79
C VAL A 162 -32.51 -11.05 -53.62
N PRO A 163 -31.46 -11.89 -53.63
CA PRO A 163 -31.20 -12.84 -52.55
C PRO A 163 -30.88 -12.10 -51.24
N GLN A 164 -31.41 -12.57 -50.11
CA GLN A 164 -30.99 -12.12 -48.78
C GLN A 164 -29.47 -12.35 -48.63
N LYS A 165 -28.69 -11.29 -48.40
CA LYS A 165 -27.30 -11.44 -47.91
C LYS A 165 -27.37 -12.01 -46.49
N GLU A 166 -27.01 -13.28 -46.32
CA GLU A 166 -26.95 -13.96 -45.02
C GLU A 166 -25.98 -13.22 -44.06
N ASN A 167 -26.47 -12.80 -42.89
CA ASN A 167 -25.66 -12.10 -41.89
C ASN A 167 -24.85 -13.09 -41.03
N TYR A 168 -23.76 -13.61 -41.60
CA TYR A 168 -22.89 -14.61 -40.98
C TYR A 168 -22.22 -14.16 -39.66
N LEU A 169 -21.98 -12.85 -39.46
CA LEU A 169 -21.38 -12.32 -38.23
C LEU A 169 -22.30 -12.54 -37.02
N GLU A 170 -23.58 -12.22 -37.16
CA GLU A 170 -24.57 -12.39 -36.09
C GLU A 170 -24.78 -13.87 -35.75
N GLN A 171 -24.86 -14.73 -36.76
CA GLN A 171 -24.98 -16.17 -36.57
C GLN A 171 -23.75 -16.76 -35.87
N ALA A 172 -22.55 -16.34 -36.24
CA ALA A 172 -21.30 -16.79 -35.62
C ALA A 172 -21.17 -16.32 -34.16
N ILE A 173 -21.59 -15.09 -33.85
CA ILE A 173 -21.63 -14.58 -32.47
C ILE A 173 -22.65 -15.36 -31.62
N LEU A 174 -23.83 -15.66 -32.18
CA LEU A 174 -24.87 -16.43 -31.50
C LEU A 174 -24.43 -17.87 -31.23
N ALA A 175 -23.81 -18.53 -32.21
CA ALA A 175 -23.24 -19.86 -32.05
C ALA A 175 -22.13 -19.87 -30.98
N ARG A 176 -21.26 -18.85 -30.96
CA ARG A 176 -20.24 -18.66 -29.93
C ARG A 176 -20.85 -18.50 -28.54
N TYR A 177 -21.88 -17.66 -28.39
CA TYR A 177 -22.59 -17.45 -27.12
C TYR A 177 -23.19 -18.75 -26.58
N ASN A 178 -23.73 -19.57 -27.47
CA ASN A 178 -24.29 -20.89 -27.16
C ASN A 178 -23.22 -22.00 -27.01
N LYS A 179 -21.93 -21.64 -26.91
CA LYS A 179 -20.78 -22.57 -26.78
C LYS A 179 -20.62 -23.57 -27.94
N ARG A 180 -21.23 -23.32 -29.10
CA ARG A 180 -21.08 -24.13 -30.32
C ARG A 180 -19.91 -23.61 -31.16
N LEU A 181 -18.69 -23.82 -30.66
CA LEU A 181 -17.49 -23.15 -31.16
C LEU A 181 -17.07 -23.60 -32.58
N ASP A 182 -17.27 -24.87 -32.93
CA ASP A 182 -16.93 -25.37 -34.27
C ASP A 182 -17.95 -24.93 -35.33
N GLU A 183 -19.22 -24.78 -34.93
CA GLU A 183 -20.26 -24.17 -35.77
C GLU A 183 -19.96 -22.67 -35.97
N ALA A 184 -19.61 -21.96 -34.90
CA ALA A 184 -19.19 -20.57 -34.96
C ALA A 184 -17.98 -20.37 -35.88
N ALA A 185 -16.96 -21.24 -35.80
CA ALA A 185 -15.79 -21.18 -36.68
C ALA A 185 -16.17 -21.31 -38.17
N LYS A 186 -17.02 -22.29 -38.51
CA LYS A 186 -17.54 -22.45 -39.89
C LYS A 186 -18.32 -21.23 -40.36
N LEU A 187 -19.12 -20.62 -39.48
CA LEU A 187 -19.88 -19.41 -39.79
C LEU A 187 -18.96 -18.19 -39.99
N TYR A 188 -17.91 -18.05 -39.19
CA TYR A 188 -16.88 -17.03 -39.39
C TYR A 188 -16.14 -17.24 -40.72
N GLU A 189 -15.71 -18.46 -41.04
CA GLU A 189 -15.05 -18.78 -42.31
C GLU A 189 -15.94 -18.46 -43.53
N LYS A 190 -17.23 -18.85 -43.48
CA LYS A 190 -18.20 -18.51 -44.52
C LYS A 190 -18.41 -17.00 -44.64
N GLY A 191 -18.53 -16.29 -43.50
CA GLY A 191 -18.65 -14.84 -43.48
C GLY A 191 -17.44 -14.14 -44.09
N LEU A 192 -16.22 -14.60 -43.77
CA LEU A 192 -14.98 -14.09 -44.33
C LEU A 192 -14.83 -14.37 -45.83
N ALA A 193 -15.35 -15.50 -46.32
CA ALA A 193 -15.31 -15.84 -47.75
C ALA A 193 -16.30 -15.01 -48.59
N GLN A 194 -17.47 -14.69 -48.06
CA GLN A 194 -18.53 -14.01 -48.81
C GLN A 194 -18.51 -12.49 -48.68
N SER A 195 -18.31 -11.98 -47.45
CA SER A 195 -18.32 -10.55 -47.16
C SER A 195 -17.38 -10.26 -45.99
N PRO A 196 -16.06 -10.32 -46.23
CA PRO A 196 -15.07 -10.08 -45.18
C PRO A 196 -15.23 -8.69 -44.59
N SER A 197 -15.02 -8.59 -43.27
CA SER A 197 -15.02 -7.33 -42.53
C SER A 197 -14.02 -7.39 -41.38
N VAL A 198 -13.50 -6.23 -40.97
CA VAL A 198 -12.56 -6.11 -39.84
C VAL A 198 -13.19 -6.67 -38.55
N GLN A 199 -14.49 -6.49 -38.36
CA GLN A 199 -15.21 -7.00 -37.20
C GLN A 199 -15.31 -8.54 -37.21
N LEU A 200 -15.52 -9.18 -38.37
CA LEU A 200 -15.48 -10.63 -38.52
C LEU A 200 -14.10 -11.19 -38.17
N ILE A 201 -13.04 -10.57 -38.71
CA ILE A 201 -11.64 -10.99 -38.50
C ILE A 201 -11.28 -10.92 -37.01
N THR A 202 -11.49 -9.76 -36.38
CA THR A 202 -11.16 -9.55 -34.96
C THR A 202 -11.98 -10.45 -34.03
N SER A 203 -13.27 -10.66 -34.32
CA SER A 203 -14.13 -11.54 -33.53
C SER A 203 -13.75 -13.02 -33.64
N TYR A 204 -13.37 -13.47 -34.85
CA TYR A 204 -12.94 -14.83 -35.08
C TYR A 204 -11.56 -15.10 -34.44
N ALA A 205 -10.59 -14.22 -34.67
CA ALA A 205 -9.25 -14.36 -34.08
C ALA A 205 -9.28 -14.29 -32.54
N SER A 206 -10.12 -13.43 -31.95
CA SER A 206 -10.34 -13.38 -30.50
C SER A 206 -10.91 -14.69 -29.96
N MET A 207 -11.86 -15.30 -30.67
CA MET A 207 -12.41 -16.61 -30.30
C MET A 207 -11.32 -17.70 -30.30
N GLU A 208 -10.51 -17.79 -31.36
CA GLU A 208 -9.43 -18.77 -31.47
C GLU A 208 -8.34 -18.56 -30.41
N LYS A 209 -8.02 -17.31 -30.09
CA LYS A 209 -7.13 -16.97 -28.96
C LYS A 209 -7.67 -17.51 -27.63
N ASN A 210 -8.98 -17.35 -27.37
CA ASN A 210 -9.62 -17.86 -26.14
C ASN A 210 -9.69 -19.39 -26.09
N ARG A 211 -9.64 -20.07 -27.25
CA ARG A 211 -9.47 -21.52 -27.37
C ARG A 211 -8.02 -21.99 -27.20
N ASN A 212 -7.10 -21.07 -26.90
CA ASN A 212 -5.65 -21.30 -26.87
C ASN A 212 -5.06 -21.76 -28.23
N ARG A 213 -5.77 -21.52 -29.34
CA ARG A 213 -5.32 -21.80 -30.71
C ARG A 213 -4.68 -20.55 -31.33
N ARG A 214 -3.53 -20.16 -30.77
CA ARG A 214 -2.85 -18.92 -31.15
C ARG A 214 -2.37 -18.91 -32.61
N ALA A 215 -1.96 -20.08 -33.13
CA ALA A 215 -1.55 -20.24 -34.53
C ALA A 215 -2.71 -20.03 -35.52
N ASP A 216 -3.92 -20.44 -35.17
CA ASP A 216 -5.11 -20.18 -35.98
C ASP A 216 -5.52 -18.72 -35.90
N ALA A 217 -5.49 -18.13 -34.70
CA ALA A 217 -5.79 -16.71 -34.51
C ALA A 217 -4.86 -15.79 -35.31
N ILE A 218 -3.55 -16.07 -35.35
CA ILE A 218 -2.61 -15.27 -36.15
C ILE A 218 -2.85 -15.44 -37.65
N ARG A 219 -3.19 -16.66 -38.12
CA ARG A 219 -3.55 -16.93 -39.51
C ARG A 219 -4.79 -16.12 -39.93
N VAL A 220 -5.79 -16.02 -39.06
CA VAL A 220 -7.00 -15.23 -39.31
C VAL A 220 -6.66 -13.74 -39.45
N TYR A 221 -5.77 -13.21 -38.60
CA TYR A 221 -5.30 -11.84 -38.74
C TYR A 221 -4.50 -11.61 -40.02
N GLU A 222 -3.62 -12.53 -40.41
CA GLU A 222 -2.84 -12.45 -41.65
C GLU A 222 -3.74 -12.44 -42.88
N GLN A 223 -4.73 -13.33 -42.94
CA GLN A 223 -5.75 -13.32 -43.99
C GLN A 223 -6.53 -12.01 -43.99
N GLY A 224 -6.86 -11.49 -42.81
CA GLY A 224 -7.50 -10.19 -42.67
C GLY A 224 -6.68 -9.02 -43.20
N LEU A 225 -5.36 -9.04 -42.98
CA LEU A 225 -4.43 -8.02 -43.47
C LEU A 225 -4.19 -8.09 -44.99
N LEU A 226 -4.43 -9.24 -45.62
CA LEU A 226 -4.46 -9.34 -47.09
C LEU A 226 -5.66 -8.61 -47.69
N VAL A 227 -6.81 -8.67 -47.00
CA VAL A 227 -8.06 -8.02 -47.45
C VAL A 227 -8.13 -6.55 -47.04
N PHE A 228 -7.60 -6.21 -45.86
CA PHE A 228 -7.61 -4.86 -45.30
C PHE A 228 -6.19 -4.37 -44.98
N PRO A 229 -5.35 -4.12 -46.01
CA PRO A 229 -3.92 -3.86 -45.84
C PRO A 229 -3.57 -2.54 -45.13
N ASN A 230 -4.54 -1.64 -44.98
CA ASN A 230 -4.36 -0.34 -44.31
C ASN A 230 -5.06 -0.27 -42.94
N ASN A 231 -5.56 -1.40 -42.41
CA ASN A 231 -6.26 -1.38 -41.13
C ASN A 231 -5.29 -1.45 -39.94
N ILE A 232 -5.17 -0.33 -39.22
CA ILE A 232 -4.24 -0.17 -38.09
C ILE A 232 -4.52 -1.18 -36.96
N LYS A 233 -5.80 -1.38 -36.62
CA LYS A 233 -6.19 -2.27 -35.51
C LYS A 233 -5.78 -3.73 -35.77
N LEU A 234 -5.88 -4.20 -37.01
CA LEU A 234 -5.43 -5.55 -37.37
C LEU A 234 -3.92 -5.72 -37.20
N PHE A 235 -3.11 -4.70 -37.53
CA PHE A 235 -1.66 -4.74 -37.28
C PHE A 235 -1.33 -4.76 -35.79
N GLU A 236 -2.05 -3.96 -34.98
CA GLU A 236 -1.89 -3.93 -33.53
C GLU A 236 -2.18 -5.31 -32.91
N ASP A 237 -3.36 -5.85 -33.16
CA ASP A 237 -3.81 -7.13 -32.59
C ASP A 237 -2.91 -8.30 -33.06
N ALA A 238 -2.53 -8.33 -34.35
CA ALA A 238 -1.65 -9.34 -34.90
C ALA A 238 -0.23 -9.26 -34.33
N GLY A 239 0.32 -8.05 -34.21
CA GLY A 239 1.66 -7.81 -33.67
C GLY A 239 1.77 -8.19 -32.20
N LEU A 240 0.79 -7.83 -31.38
CA LEU A 240 0.71 -8.20 -29.96
C LEU A 240 0.56 -9.72 -29.78
N LEU A 241 -0.24 -10.38 -30.62
CA LEU A 241 -0.39 -11.83 -30.60
C LEU A 241 0.92 -12.53 -30.97
N ALA A 242 1.59 -12.11 -32.04
CA ALA A 242 2.90 -12.64 -32.45
C ALA A 242 3.95 -12.46 -31.34
N ALA A 243 3.97 -11.32 -30.66
CA ALA A 243 4.85 -11.08 -29.51
C ALA A 243 4.56 -12.04 -28.33
N SER A 244 3.28 -12.33 -28.07
CA SER A 244 2.87 -13.29 -27.03
C SER A 244 3.23 -14.75 -27.36
N MET A 245 3.45 -15.06 -28.64
CA MET A 245 3.91 -16.36 -29.13
C MET A 245 5.45 -16.47 -29.15
N GLY A 246 6.18 -15.39 -28.87
CA GLY A 246 7.64 -15.36 -28.96
C GLY A 246 8.19 -15.16 -30.37
N GLU A 247 7.34 -14.90 -31.37
CA GLU A 247 7.72 -14.63 -32.75
C GLU A 247 8.16 -13.17 -32.93
N PHE A 248 9.22 -12.76 -32.23
CA PHE A 248 9.58 -11.34 -32.11
C PHE A 248 9.89 -10.66 -33.44
N LYS A 249 10.53 -11.35 -34.39
CA LYS A 249 10.82 -10.79 -35.72
C LYS A 249 9.54 -10.43 -36.47
N LYS A 250 8.54 -11.33 -36.44
CA LYS A 250 7.24 -11.13 -37.07
C LYS A 250 6.43 -10.04 -36.36
N ALA A 251 6.46 -10.04 -35.03
CA ALA A 251 5.81 -9.01 -34.23
C ALA A 251 6.36 -7.61 -34.56
N LEU A 252 7.69 -7.47 -34.66
CA LEU A 252 8.33 -6.20 -35.02
C LEU A 252 7.96 -5.75 -36.44
N ASP A 253 7.89 -6.65 -37.42
CA ASP A 253 7.43 -6.32 -38.78
C ASP A 253 5.99 -5.78 -38.79
N LEU A 254 5.07 -6.51 -38.15
CA LEU A 254 3.66 -6.14 -38.08
C LEU A 254 3.45 -4.81 -37.35
N LEU A 255 4.09 -4.64 -36.20
CA LEU A 255 3.97 -3.41 -35.40
C LEU A 255 4.61 -2.20 -36.08
N SER A 256 5.76 -2.37 -36.75
CA SER A 256 6.43 -1.27 -37.46
C SER A 256 5.62 -0.81 -38.67
N ARG A 257 4.99 -1.74 -39.40
CA ARG A 257 4.07 -1.43 -40.50
C ARG A 257 2.81 -0.72 -40.00
N GLY A 258 2.24 -1.18 -38.88
CA GLY A 258 1.11 -0.54 -38.21
C GLY A 258 1.42 0.88 -37.74
N LEU A 259 2.59 1.09 -37.13
CA LEU A 259 3.08 2.40 -36.69
C LEU A 259 3.22 3.37 -37.87
N ALA A 260 3.82 2.94 -38.98
CA ALA A 260 3.99 3.77 -40.18
C ALA A 260 2.65 4.21 -40.79
N LEU A 261 1.63 3.34 -40.76
CA LEU A 261 0.27 3.68 -41.20
C LEU A 261 -0.43 4.65 -40.25
N SER A 262 -0.26 4.45 -38.93
CA SER A 262 -0.84 5.30 -37.89
C SER A 262 -0.27 6.73 -37.96
N GLN A 263 1.05 6.88 -38.12
CA GLN A 263 1.70 8.18 -38.29
C GLN A 263 1.25 8.92 -39.56
N LYS A 264 1.03 8.20 -40.67
CA LYS A 264 0.56 8.79 -41.93
C LYS A 264 -0.89 9.28 -41.87
N THR A 265 -1.74 8.60 -41.11
CA THR A 265 -3.18 8.88 -41.07
C THR A 265 -3.57 9.85 -39.94
N ALA A 266 -2.60 10.33 -39.16
CA ALA A 266 -2.80 11.12 -37.94
C ALA A 266 -3.78 10.46 -36.94
N GLN A 267 -3.95 9.13 -37.03
CA GLN A 267 -4.82 8.37 -36.15
C GLN A 267 -4.10 8.06 -34.84
N ARG A 268 -4.86 8.07 -33.73
CA ARG A 268 -4.38 8.17 -32.33
C ARG A 268 -3.69 6.89 -31.76
N GLY A 269 -3.15 6.02 -32.61
CA GLY A 269 -2.65 4.67 -32.28
C GLY A 269 -1.14 4.56 -31.99
N ASP A 270 -0.33 5.56 -32.34
CA ASP A 270 1.15 5.49 -32.31
C ASP A 270 1.71 5.00 -30.96
N ARG A 271 1.12 5.49 -29.87
CA ARG A 271 1.53 5.17 -28.48
C ARG A 271 1.58 3.68 -28.19
N ILE A 272 0.58 2.91 -28.66
CA ILE A 272 0.47 1.48 -28.36
C ILE A 272 1.53 0.70 -29.15
N PHE A 273 1.73 1.04 -30.42
CA PHE A 273 2.78 0.45 -31.24
C PHE A 273 4.17 0.73 -30.68
N LEU A 274 4.45 1.97 -30.30
CA LEU A 274 5.73 2.37 -29.73
C LEU A 274 6.03 1.58 -28.44
N LEU A 275 5.06 1.46 -27.53
CA LEU A 275 5.22 0.64 -26.32
C LEU A 275 5.41 -0.84 -26.65
N ALA A 276 4.63 -1.41 -27.57
CA ALA A 276 4.73 -2.82 -27.93
C ALA A 276 6.11 -3.16 -28.53
N ILE A 277 6.62 -2.30 -29.42
CA ILE A 277 7.96 -2.44 -30.01
C ILE A 277 9.03 -2.31 -28.93
N ALA A 278 8.93 -1.31 -28.05
CA ALA A 278 9.88 -1.10 -26.94
C ALA A 278 9.95 -2.32 -26.01
N ARG A 279 8.79 -2.89 -25.63
CA ARG A 279 8.69 -4.11 -24.81
C ARG A 279 9.34 -5.31 -25.48
N ILE A 280 9.18 -5.48 -26.79
CA ILE A 280 9.79 -6.60 -27.53
C ILE A 280 11.32 -6.47 -27.50
N HIS A 281 11.87 -5.30 -27.80
CA HIS A 281 13.31 -5.07 -27.75
C HIS A 281 13.87 -5.26 -26.33
N ALA A 282 13.20 -4.74 -25.31
CA ALA A 282 13.58 -4.93 -23.91
C ALA A 282 13.54 -6.41 -23.48
N ARG A 283 12.62 -7.22 -24.03
CA ARG A 283 12.48 -8.65 -23.72
C ARG A 283 13.47 -9.53 -24.48
N ARG A 284 13.80 -9.16 -25.72
CA ARG A 284 14.76 -9.89 -26.56
C ARG A 284 16.17 -9.88 -25.97
N ASP A 285 16.55 -8.74 -25.39
CA ASP A 285 17.78 -8.56 -24.62
C ASP A 285 19.05 -9.18 -25.25
N ASN A 286 19.21 -9.12 -26.59
CA ASN A 286 20.36 -9.68 -27.30
C ASN A 286 21.61 -8.78 -27.20
N GLY A 287 21.73 -7.99 -26.14
CA GLY A 287 22.79 -7.02 -25.93
C GLY A 287 22.41 -5.57 -26.26
N ARG A 288 23.43 -4.74 -26.42
CA ARG A 288 23.30 -3.27 -26.43
C ARG A 288 22.38 -2.72 -27.51
N ALA A 289 22.39 -3.29 -28.71
CA ALA A 289 21.57 -2.81 -29.84
C ALA A 289 20.06 -2.92 -29.56
N ASP A 290 19.60 -4.03 -28.96
CA ASP A 290 18.20 -4.18 -28.58
C ASP A 290 17.83 -3.21 -27.45
N LEU A 291 18.73 -2.96 -26.49
CA LEU A 291 18.50 -1.97 -25.44
C LEU A 291 18.39 -0.54 -25.99
N GLU A 292 19.23 -0.18 -26.95
CA GLU A 292 19.20 1.15 -27.61
C GLU A 292 17.88 1.37 -28.36
N GLU A 293 17.41 0.36 -29.11
CA GLU A 293 16.09 0.44 -29.75
C GLU A 293 14.95 0.47 -28.72
N ALA A 294 15.00 -0.33 -27.66
CA ALA A 294 14.01 -0.27 -26.59
C ALA A 294 13.92 1.13 -25.97
N TRP A 295 15.06 1.74 -25.63
CA TRP A 295 15.14 3.08 -25.05
C TRP A 295 14.59 4.15 -26.01
N LYS A 296 14.98 4.08 -27.29
CA LYS A 296 14.48 4.96 -28.35
C LYS A 296 12.95 4.91 -28.46
N TYR A 297 12.36 3.71 -28.56
CA TYR A 297 10.91 3.57 -28.67
C TYR A 297 10.16 3.93 -27.39
N TYR A 298 10.73 3.67 -26.20
CA TYR A 298 10.14 4.14 -24.95
C TYR A 298 10.11 5.68 -24.85
N ASN A 299 11.17 6.37 -25.28
CA ASN A 299 11.17 7.84 -25.31
C ASN A 299 10.14 8.39 -26.30
N GLN A 300 10.08 7.83 -27.51
CA GLN A 300 9.05 8.21 -28.48
C GLN A 300 7.65 7.96 -27.93
N ALA A 301 7.43 6.82 -27.26
CA ALA A 301 6.16 6.56 -26.58
C ALA A 301 5.88 7.63 -25.53
N LYS A 302 6.84 7.94 -24.65
CA LYS A 302 6.70 8.96 -23.59
C LYS A 302 6.35 10.34 -24.16
N GLU A 303 7.00 10.76 -25.24
CA GLU A 303 6.67 11.99 -25.98
C GLU A 303 5.27 11.93 -26.59
N ALA A 304 4.87 10.81 -27.18
CA ALA A 304 3.53 10.61 -27.73
C ALA A 304 2.43 10.61 -26.65
N PHE A 305 2.73 10.12 -25.44
CA PHE A 305 1.83 10.25 -24.28
C PHE A 305 1.73 11.71 -23.80
N ALA A 306 2.86 12.41 -23.70
CA ALA A 306 2.93 13.81 -23.25
C ALA A 306 2.25 14.81 -24.22
N SER A 307 2.36 14.58 -25.53
CA SER A 307 1.78 15.43 -26.58
C SER A 307 0.30 15.17 -26.87
N SER A 308 -0.32 14.22 -26.17
CA SER A 308 -1.75 13.95 -26.35
C SER A 308 -2.57 15.18 -25.93
N ARG A 309 -3.48 15.65 -26.83
CA ARG A 309 -4.23 16.94 -26.78
C ARG A 309 -4.94 17.30 -25.46
N HIS A 310 -4.96 16.42 -24.46
CA HIS A 310 -5.58 16.65 -23.17
C HIS A 310 -4.64 16.40 -21.97
N GLY A 311 -3.38 15.97 -22.16
CA GLY A 311 -2.48 15.58 -21.06
C GLY A 311 -3.01 14.45 -20.15
N LYS A 312 -4.11 13.78 -20.54
CA LYS A 312 -4.87 12.82 -19.71
C LYS A 312 -4.24 11.42 -19.68
N ALA A 313 -3.47 11.03 -20.70
CA ALA A 313 -2.90 9.68 -20.79
C ALA A 313 -1.58 9.57 -20.03
N ALA A 314 -1.60 8.94 -18.86
CA ALA A 314 -0.38 8.68 -18.10
C ALA A 314 0.47 7.59 -18.75
N PHE A 315 1.79 7.75 -18.75
CA PHE A 315 2.70 6.70 -19.18
C PHE A 315 2.62 5.52 -18.19
N PRO A 316 2.46 4.27 -18.65
CA PRO A 316 2.25 3.14 -17.74
C PRO A 316 3.42 2.93 -16.78
N ARG A 317 3.13 2.67 -15.50
CA ARG A 317 4.16 2.53 -14.45
C ARG A 317 5.12 1.35 -14.68
N ASP A 318 4.60 0.21 -15.14
CA ASP A 318 5.42 -0.97 -15.41
C ASP A 318 6.40 -0.71 -16.56
N ASP A 319 5.95 -0.01 -17.61
CA ASP A 319 6.83 0.40 -18.71
C ASP A 319 7.85 1.44 -18.26
N LEU A 320 7.49 2.33 -17.32
CA LEU A 320 8.43 3.30 -16.76
C LEU A 320 9.58 2.59 -16.04
N LEU A 321 9.26 1.59 -15.23
CA LEU A 321 10.26 0.77 -14.56
C LEU A 321 11.17 0.05 -15.56
N VAL A 322 10.60 -0.57 -16.60
CA VAL A 322 11.40 -1.25 -17.64
C VAL A 322 12.28 -0.25 -18.39
N MET A 323 11.76 0.92 -18.74
CA MET A 323 12.51 1.99 -19.39
C MET A 323 13.68 2.48 -18.52
N ASP A 324 13.46 2.68 -17.22
CA ASP A 324 14.50 3.10 -16.28
C ASP A 324 15.58 2.03 -16.13
N ILE A 325 15.20 0.75 -16.06
CA ILE A 325 16.15 -0.38 -16.07
C ILE A 325 16.96 -0.40 -17.36
N VAL A 326 16.32 -0.28 -18.53
CA VAL A 326 17.02 -0.20 -19.83
C VAL A 326 18.00 0.96 -19.84
N SER A 327 17.59 2.14 -19.35
CA SER A 327 18.46 3.31 -19.26
C SER A 327 19.69 3.05 -18.38
N ILE A 328 19.53 2.37 -17.25
CA ILE A 328 20.64 2.01 -16.35
C ILE A 328 21.61 1.04 -17.03
N ARG A 329 21.09 0.03 -17.73
CA ARG A 329 21.90 -0.99 -18.42
C ARG A 329 22.68 -0.41 -19.61
N LEU A 330 22.11 0.57 -20.31
CA LEU A 330 22.79 1.32 -21.38
C LEU A 330 23.86 2.27 -20.84
N GLN A 331 23.62 2.87 -19.68
CA GLN A 331 24.48 3.90 -19.13
C GLN A 331 25.86 3.38 -18.72
N HIS A 332 25.93 2.16 -18.16
CA HIS A 332 27.19 1.58 -17.70
C HIS A 332 27.12 0.05 -17.59
N TYR A 333 28.24 -0.64 -17.86
CA TYR A 333 28.35 -2.10 -17.78
C TYR A 333 27.88 -2.67 -16.43
N ARG A 334 28.28 -2.05 -15.31
CA ARG A 334 27.80 -2.44 -13.97
C ARG A 334 26.29 -2.30 -13.77
N GLY A 335 25.61 -1.43 -14.50
CA GLY A 335 24.14 -1.36 -14.48
C GLY A 335 23.50 -2.63 -15.06
N GLY A 336 24.07 -3.17 -16.15
CA GLY A 336 23.76 -4.49 -16.68
C GLY A 336 24.03 -5.60 -15.67
N LEU A 337 25.25 -5.61 -15.14
CA LEU A 337 25.69 -6.61 -14.16
C LEU A 337 24.80 -6.63 -12.89
N ALA A 338 24.40 -5.45 -12.40
CA ALA A 338 23.50 -5.32 -11.25
C ALA A 338 22.15 -5.97 -11.52
N TYR A 339 21.53 -5.64 -12.66
CA TYR A 339 20.22 -6.17 -13.03
C TYR A 339 20.25 -7.70 -13.22
N ASP A 340 21.29 -8.20 -13.87
CA ASP A 340 21.47 -9.64 -14.09
C ASP A 340 21.70 -10.39 -12.76
N PHE A 341 22.54 -9.82 -11.89
CA PHE A 341 22.76 -10.36 -10.54
C PHE A 341 21.46 -10.40 -9.74
N LEU A 342 20.69 -9.31 -9.70
CA LEU A 342 19.42 -9.25 -8.98
C LEU A 342 18.45 -10.34 -9.45
N ASN A 343 18.26 -10.48 -10.77
CA ASN A 343 17.35 -11.49 -11.31
C ASN A 343 17.78 -12.91 -10.98
N LYS A 344 19.09 -13.20 -11.07
CA LYS A 344 19.67 -14.51 -10.77
C LYS A 344 19.70 -14.82 -9.26
N ALA A 345 19.85 -13.81 -8.42
CA ALA A 345 19.87 -13.91 -6.97
C ALA A 345 18.47 -13.92 -6.33
N GLY A 346 17.42 -14.12 -7.14
CA GLY A 346 16.05 -14.24 -6.65
C GLY A 346 15.39 -12.90 -6.28
N PHE A 347 15.84 -11.77 -6.81
CA PHE A 347 15.18 -10.47 -6.62
C PHE A 347 14.29 -10.07 -7.80
N LYS A 348 13.31 -9.22 -7.52
CA LYS A 348 12.45 -8.53 -8.48
C LYS A 348 12.58 -7.01 -8.27
N PRO A 349 13.08 -6.25 -9.24
CA PRO A 349 13.05 -4.79 -9.16
C PRO A 349 11.61 -4.28 -9.10
N VAL A 350 11.33 -3.38 -8.17
CA VAL A 350 10.04 -2.65 -8.06
C VAL A 350 10.19 -1.17 -8.38
N ARG A 351 11.41 -0.63 -8.25
CA ARG A 351 11.79 0.72 -8.68
C ARG A 351 13.24 0.72 -9.14
N ALA A 352 13.57 1.54 -10.12
CA ALA A 352 14.95 1.77 -10.54
C ALA A 352 15.10 3.24 -10.95
N ALA A 353 16.25 3.86 -10.66
CA ALA A 353 16.52 5.22 -11.08
C ALA A 353 18.03 5.48 -11.24
N LEU A 354 18.40 6.21 -12.29
CA LEU A 354 19.73 6.81 -12.38
C LEU A 354 19.85 7.99 -11.41
N PHE A 355 21.06 8.26 -10.93
CA PHE A 355 21.33 9.49 -10.19
C PHE A 355 21.17 10.72 -11.09
N GLU A 356 21.01 11.90 -10.48
CA GLU A 356 21.00 13.18 -11.22
C GLU A 356 22.21 13.29 -12.16
N GLN A 357 23.39 12.95 -11.63
CA GLN A 357 24.58 12.72 -12.44
C GLN A 357 24.60 11.26 -12.92
N LYS A 358 24.05 11.02 -14.11
CA LYS A 358 23.87 9.67 -14.70
C LYS A 358 25.14 8.82 -14.78
N THR A 359 26.33 9.44 -14.81
CA THR A 359 27.63 8.74 -14.87
C THR A 359 28.13 8.25 -13.51
N VAL A 360 27.48 8.65 -12.41
CA VAL A 360 27.92 8.32 -11.05
C VAL A 360 27.36 6.98 -10.57
N GLY A 361 26.08 6.70 -10.82
CA GLY A 361 25.43 5.48 -10.36
C GLY A 361 23.93 5.43 -10.56
N ALA A 362 23.33 4.39 -10.02
CA ALA A 362 21.89 4.11 -10.03
C ALA A 362 21.45 3.41 -8.74
N ASP A 363 20.19 3.56 -8.39
CA ASP A 363 19.53 2.84 -7.31
C ASP A 363 18.45 1.91 -7.85
N PHE A 364 18.37 0.72 -7.25
CA PHE A 364 17.29 -0.24 -7.44
C PHE A 364 16.62 -0.49 -6.09
N ILE A 365 15.29 -0.43 -6.05
CA ILE A 365 14.52 -1.00 -4.95
C ILE A 365 14.07 -2.37 -5.39
N VAL A 366 14.41 -3.39 -4.60
CA VAL A 366 14.22 -4.78 -4.99
C VAL A 366 13.44 -5.56 -3.94
N GLU A 367 12.48 -6.35 -4.40
CA GLU A 367 11.69 -7.26 -3.60
C GLU A 367 12.26 -8.68 -3.73
N PRO A 368 12.52 -9.40 -2.63
CA PRO A 368 12.96 -10.79 -2.72
C PRO A 368 11.81 -11.71 -3.14
N LYS A 369 12.03 -12.55 -4.16
CA LYS A 369 11.07 -13.57 -4.61
C LYS A 369 10.90 -14.69 -3.58
N ASN A 370 11.93 -14.95 -2.79
CA ASN A 370 11.90 -15.90 -1.68
C ASN A 370 12.37 -15.20 -0.39
N ALA A 371 11.45 -15.01 0.55
CA ALA A 371 11.72 -14.33 1.82
C ALA A 371 12.68 -15.11 2.73
N ASP A 372 12.72 -16.44 2.63
CA ASP A 372 13.45 -17.32 3.56
C ASP A 372 14.97 -17.06 3.57
N LEU A 373 15.53 -16.67 2.42
CA LEU A 373 16.95 -16.37 2.27
C LEU A 373 17.37 -15.21 3.16
N LEU A 374 16.56 -14.15 3.17
CA LEU A 374 16.84 -12.90 3.87
C LEU A 374 16.33 -12.88 5.29
N GLU A 375 15.30 -13.69 5.60
CA GLU A 375 14.86 -13.95 6.96
C GLU A 375 15.99 -14.48 7.84
N GLY A 376 16.86 -15.32 7.27
CA GLY A 376 18.07 -15.81 7.94
C GLY A 376 19.00 -14.69 8.43
N TYR A 377 18.94 -13.50 7.83
CA TYR A 377 19.77 -12.34 8.15
C TYR A 377 18.97 -11.19 8.81
N GLY A 378 17.70 -11.43 9.17
CA GLY A 378 16.83 -10.44 9.82
C GLY A 378 16.32 -9.33 8.89
N VAL A 379 16.39 -9.50 7.57
CA VAL A 379 15.92 -8.52 6.58
C VAL A 379 14.48 -8.81 6.18
N ALA A 380 13.63 -7.78 6.21
CA ALA A 380 12.19 -7.92 6.31
C ALA A 380 11.46 -6.94 5.37
N GLY A 381 11.77 -6.96 4.07
CA GLY A 381 11.09 -6.10 3.10
C GLY A 381 11.89 -5.89 1.83
N ASN A 382 11.55 -4.82 1.11
CA ASN A 382 12.31 -4.40 -0.05
C ASN A 382 13.69 -3.91 0.37
N ILE A 383 14.71 -4.15 -0.44
CA ILE A 383 16.08 -3.75 -0.19
C ILE A 383 16.49 -2.69 -1.20
N LEU A 384 17.31 -1.73 -0.76
CA LEU A 384 18.03 -0.84 -1.67
C LEU A 384 19.29 -1.55 -2.18
N LEU A 385 19.41 -1.69 -3.49
CA LEU A 385 20.69 -1.94 -4.16
C LEU A 385 21.17 -0.65 -4.83
N ARG A 386 22.29 -0.12 -4.34
CA ARG A 386 22.99 1.00 -4.97
C ARG A 386 24.11 0.49 -5.85
N CYS A 387 24.13 0.91 -7.11
CA CYS A 387 25.16 0.56 -8.08
C CYS A 387 25.98 1.81 -8.44
N LEU A 388 27.27 1.82 -8.09
CA LEU A 388 28.18 2.92 -8.43
C LEU A 388 28.92 2.64 -9.75
N PHE A 389 28.83 3.57 -10.69
CA PHE A 389 29.50 3.52 -12.00
C PHE A 389 30.89 4.17 -11.98
N LYS A 390 31.18 5.00 -10.97
CA LYS A 390 32.54 5.46 -10.73
C LYS A 390 33.44 4.34 -10.22
N SER A 391 34.75 4.48 -10.47
CA SER A 391 35.77 3.49 -10.09
C SER A 391 36.10 3.51 -8.60
N GLY A 392 36.08 4.69 -7.97
CA GLY A 392 36.37 4.87 -6.55
C GLY A 392 35.12 5.16 -5.72
N ILE A 393 35.05 4.59 -4.53
CA ILE A 393 34.06 4.92 -3.50
C ILE A 393 34.66 5.86 -2.46
N ALA A 394 33.91 6.89 -2.07
CA ALA A 394 34.28 7.88 -1.08
C ALA A 394 33.34 7.83 0.14
N ARG A 395 33.76 8.45 1.26
CA ARG A 395 32.92 8.53 2.47
C ARG A 395 31.58 9.23 2.24
N ALA A 396 31.54 10.22 1.34
CA ALA A 396 30.32 10.93 0.99
C ALA A 396 29.25 9.99 0.40
N ASP A 397 29.65 8.96 -0.35
CA ASP A 397 28.71 7.99 -0.94
C ASP A 397 28.01 7.15 0.12
N ILE A 398 28.74 6.81 1.19
CA ILE A 398 28.22 6.06 2.33
C ILE A 398 27.21 6.92 3.09
N SER A 399 27.53 8.20 3.32
CA SER A 399 26.61 9.13 3.97
C SER A 399 25.35 9.40 3.14
N ASP A 400 25.46 9.42 1.82
CA ASP A 400 24.30 9.59 0.94
C ASP A 400 23.35 8.40 0.98
N ILE A 401 23.88 7.17 1.12
CA ILE A 401 23.06 5.97 1.35
C ILE A 401 22.21 6.12 2.62
N ASP A 402 22.79 6.63 3.71
CA ASP A 402 22.07 6.83 4.97
C ASP A 402 20.86 7.76 4.79
N LYS A 403 21.05 8.84 4.03
CA LYS A 403 19.99 9.82 3.73
C LYS A 403 18.86 9.18 2.93
N VAL A 404 19.17 8.48 1.84
CA VAL A 404 18.18 7.85 0.96
C VAL A 404 17.40 6.76 1.70
N VAL A 405 18.07 5.93 2.50
CA VAL A 405 17.40 4.91 3.30
C VAL A 405 16.47 5.52 4.33
N HIS A 406 16.85 6.62 4.99
CA HIS A 406 15.99 7.29 5.95
C HIS A 406 14.75 7.93 5.29
N GLU A 407 14.94 8.60 4.16
CA GLU A 407 13.84 9.20 3.39
C GLU A 407 12.83 8.15 2.89
N TRP A 408 13.30 6.98 2.45
CA TRP A 408 12.42 5.93 1.91
C TRP A 408 11.90 4.96 2.99
N GLY A 409 12.64 4.79 4.08
CA GLY A 409 12.26 3.97 5.23
C GLY A 409 11.10 4.59 6.02
N THR A 410 11.08 5.92 6.18
CA THR A 410 9.94 6.64 6.78
C THR A 410 8.63 6.49 5.99
N GLY A 411 8.71 6.16 4.70
CA GLY A 411 7.57 5.84 3.84
C GLY A 411 7.22 4.35 3.76
N GLY A 412 7.92 3.46 4.47
CA GLY A 412 7.71 2.02 4.44
C GLY A 412 8.09 1.34 3.11
N VAL A 413 8.86 2.02 2.25
CA VAL A 413 9.18 1.55 0.89
C VAL A 413 10.35 0.57 0.88
N VAL A 414 11.29 0.70 1.83
CA VAL A 414 12.54 -0.07 1.93
C VAL A 414 12.82 -0.44 3.39
N ASP A 415 13.39 -1.63 3.61
CA ASP A 415 13.92 -2.07 4.90
C ASP A 415 15.19 -1.26 5.26
N GLU A 416 15.18 -0.62 6.44
CA GLU A 416 16.26 0.27 6.88
C GLU A 416 17.54 -0.45 7.35
N GLN A 417 17.59 -1.79 7.31
CA GLN A 417 18.65 -2.56 7.97
C GLN A 417 19.77 -2.99 7.04
N VAL A 418 19.50 -3.19 5.74
CA VAL A 418 20.45 -3.71 4.77
C VAL A 418 20.37 -2.95 3.46
N VAL A 419 21.53 -2.57 2.96
CA VAL A 419 21.73 -2.04 1.62
C VAL A 419 22.77 -2.89 0.91
N LEU A 420 22.48 -3.30 -0.32
CA LEU A 420 23.48 -3.90 -1.20
C LEU A 420 24.19 -2.78 -1.95
N LEU A 421 25.52 -2.83 -2.04
CA LEU A 421 26.32 -1.81 -2.69
C LEU A 421 27.23 -2.44 -3.75
N LEU A 422 26.89 -2.27 -5.02
CA LEU A 422 27.73 -2.73 -6.12
C LEU A 422 28.78 -1.68 -6.49
N VAL A 423 30.05 -2.05 -6.39
CA VAL A 423 31.22 -1.19 -6.68
C VAL A 423 32.22 -1.85 -7.62
N ALA A 424 33.07 -1.07 -8.28
CA ALA A 424 34.17 -1.60 -9.09
C ALA A 424 35.16 -2.41 -8.23
N SER A 425 35.63 -1.80 -7.14
CA SER A 425 36.50 -2.37 -6.14
C SER A 425 36.19 -1.77 -4.77
N LEU A 426 36.65 -2.44 -3.71
CA LEU A 426 36.47 -1.98 -2.34
C LEU A 426 37.83 -1.65 -1.71
N PRO A 427 38.19 -0.36 -1.56
CA PRO A 427 39.42 0.04 -0.90
C PRO A 427 39.43 -0.34 0.59
N GLU A 428 40.57 -0.76 1.12
CA GLU A 428 40.71 -1.21 2.52
C GLU A 428 40.26 -0.17 3.54
N GLY A 429 40.57 1.12 3.30
CA GLY A 429 40.13 2.21 4.19
C GLY A 429 38.62 2.39 4.25
N VAL A 430 37.91 2.09 3.16
CA VAL A 430 36.45 2.13 3.09
C VAL A 430 35.85 0.87 3.71
N GLU A 431 36.43 -0.30 3.46
CA GLU A 431 36.06 -1.55 4.11
C GLU A 431 36.14 -1.43 5.65
N ARG A 432 37.25 -0.90 6.18
CA ARG A 432 37.42 -0.65 7.62
C ARG A 432 36.35 0.32 8.16
N LEU A 433 36.02 1.38 7.43
CA LEU A 433 34.97 2.32 7.81
C LEU A 433 33.58 1.64 7.87
N MET A 434 33.28 0.79 6.89
CA MET A 434 32.01 0.05 6.86
C MET A 434 31.93 -0.95 8.02
N PHE A 435 33.03 -1.63 8.36
CA PHE A 435 33.09 -2.47 9.56
C PHE A 435 32.91 -1.68 10.85
N GLN A 436 33.58 -0.54 11.01
CA GLN A 436 33.40 0.34 12.18
C GLN A 436 31.93 0.77 12.34
N ARG A 437 31.24 1.01 11.23
CA ARG A 437 29.80 1.35 11.25
C ARG A 437 28.91 0.19 11.69
N LEU A 438 29.26 -1.06 11.36
CA LEU A 438 28.52 -2.24 11.81
C LEU A 438 28.67 -2.48 13.33
N GLU A 439 29.81 -2.07 13.88
CA GLU A 439 30.14 -2.18 15.30
C GLU A 439 29.59 -1.00 16.14
N ASP A 440 29.18 0.11 15.50
CA ASP A 440 28.63 1.28 16.18
C ASP A 440 27.22 1.01 16.72
N ARG A 441 27.15 0.72 18.03
CA ARG A 441 25.92 0.42 18.77
C ARG A 441 25.02 1.65 19.00
N LYS A 442 25.47 2.87 18.66
CA LYS A 442 24.76 4.12 19.00
C LYS A 442 23.81 4.60 17.91
N ARG A 443 23.98 4.16 16.66
CA ARG A 443 23.20 4.63 15.51
C ARG A 443 22.47 3.47 14.82
N THR A 444 21.18 3.63 14.56
CA THR A 444 20.43 2.76 13.65
C THR A 444 20.75 3.15 12.21
N VAL A 445 21.94 2.79 11.74
CA VAL A 445 22.32 2.91 10.32
C VAL A 445 22.13 1.57 9.61
N PRO A 446 21.78 1.56 8.33
CA PRO A 446 21.76 0.33 7.55
C PRO A 446 23.16 -0.27 7.50
N ALA A 447 23.23 -1.60 7.52
CA ALA A 447 24.46 -2.25 7.09
C ALA A 447 24.57 -2.17 5.59
N ILE A 448 25.73 -1.73 5.16
CA ILE A 448 26.03 -1.65 3.74
C ILE A 448 26.89 -2.86 3.42
N VAL A 449 26.39 -3.67 2.51
CA VAL A 449 26.96 -4.95 2.09
C VAL A 449 27.56 -4.75 0.70
N PRO A 450 28.88 -4.50 0.61
CA PRO A 450 29.53 -4.26 -0.67
C PRO A 450 29.70 -5.58 -1.43
N ILE A 451 29.39 -5.52 -2.73
CA ILE A 451 29.63 -6.58 -3.70
C ILE A 451 30.52 -5.95 -4.78
N THR A 452 31.69 -6.52 -5.05
CA THR A 452 32.55 -6.02 -6.12
C THR A 452 32.11 -6.56 -7.47
N GLN A 453 32.43 -5.82 -8.53
CA GLN A 453 32.21 -6.26 -9.91
C GLN A 453 32.86 -7.64 -10.15
N SER A 454 34.12 -7.80 -9.73
CA SER A 454 34.86 -9.05 -9.89
C SER A 454 34.16 -10.24 -9.23
N GLN A 455 33.59 -10.05 -8.04
CA GLN A 455 32.86 -11.11 -7.35
C GLN A 455 31.66 -11.61 -8.16
N ILE A 456 30.86 -10.71 -8.74
CA ILE A 456 29.71 -11.10 -9.57
C ILE A 456 30.16 -11.82 -10.83
N GLU A 457 31.23 -11.34 -11.48
CA GLU A 457 31.75 -11.92 -12.72
C GLU A 457 32.37 -13.31 -12.53
N THR A 458 33.01 -13.55 -11.39
CA THR A 458 33.65 -14.85 -11.09
C THR A 458 32.72 -15.85 -10.41
N ALA A 459 31.56 -15.41 -9.89
CA ALA A 459 30.66 -16.27 -9.15
C ALA A 459 29.98 -17.31 -10.07
N GLY A 460 30.03 -18.58 -9.68
CA GLY A 460 29.32 -19.64 -10.39
C GLY A 460 27.80 -19.52 -10.27
N LYS A 461 27.29 -19.16 -9.08
CA LYS A 461 25.87 -18.90 -8.81
C LYS A 461 25.69 -17.62 -8.01
N ALA A 462 24.71 -16.81 -8.40
CA ALA A 462 24.43 -15.53 -7.75
C ALA A 462 23.93 -15.71 -6.30
N ASP A 463 23.12 -16.74 -6.04
CA ASP A 463 22.62 -17.06 -4.70
C ASP A 463 23.76 -17.42 -3.72
N ASP A 464 24.76 -18.17 -4.19
CA ASP A 464 25.89 -18.58 -3.36
C ASP A 464 26.76 -17.37 -3.01
N LEU A 465 27.03 -16.50 -4.00
CA LEU A 465 27.73 -15.23 -3.76
C LEU A 465 26.97 -14.35 -2.77
N LEU A 466 25.65 -14.22 -2.95
CA LEU A 466 24.83 -13.40 -2.05
C LEU A 466 24.93 -13.90 -0.61
N ARG A 467 24.82 -15.21 -0.38
CA ARG A 467 25.00 -15.82 0.95
C ARG A 467 26.38 -15.55 1.51
N GLU A 468 27.43 -15.75 0.72
CA GLU A 468 28.82 -15.52 1.14
C GLU A 468 29.05 -14.07 1.61
N VAL A 469 28.58 -13.10 0.81
CA VAL A 469 28.75 -11.68 1.14
C VAL A 469 27.88 -11.30 2.35
N LEU A 470 26.64 -11.78 2.44
CA LEU A 470 25.80 -11.54 3.61
C LEU A 470 26.40 -12.15 4.88
N ASP A 471 26.92 -13.38 4.83
CA ASP A 471 27.59 -14.03 5.95
C ASP A 471 28.80 -13.21 6.43
N ARG A 472 29.66 -12.79 5.49
CA ARG A 472 30.87 -12.00 5.80
C ARG A 472 30.55 -10.67 6.49
N TRP A 473 29.52 -9.97 6.01
CA TRP A 473 29.22 -8.61 6.44
C TRP A 473 28.20 -8.54 7.58
N LEU A 474 27.26 -9.48 7.67
CA LEU A 474 26.14 -9.39 8.61
C LEU A 474 26.39 -10.16 9.92
N TYR A 475 27.20 -11.22 9.92
CA TYR A 475 27.51 -11.99 11.13
C TYR A 475 28.25 -11.20 12.21
N ARG A 476 28.87 -10.07 11.85
CA ARG A 476 29.58 -9.19 12.79
C ARG A 476 28.66 -8.27 13.58
N ARG A 477 27.37 -8.18 13.23
CA ARG A 477 26.43 -7.34 13.96
C ARG A 477 26.05 -7.98 15.27
N ASP A 478 25.79 -7.13 16.25
CA ASP A 478 25.09 -7.54 17.46
C ASP A 478 23.62 -7.13 17.35
N LEU A 479 22.80 -8.04 16.80
CA LEU A 479 21.35 -7.87 16.71
C LEU A 479 20.68 -7.87 18.09
N PHE A 480 21.34 -8.37 19.14
CA PHE A 480 20.81 -8.31 20.50
C PHE A 480 21.02 -6.93 21.15
N ALA A 481 22.11 -6.22 20.84
CA ALA A 481 22.51 -4.93 21.41
C ALA A 481 21.63 -3.71 21.04
N GLN A 482 20.31 -3.87 21.04
CA GLN A 482 19.36 -2.78 20.82
C GLN A 482 18.80 -2.28 22.14
N ASN A 483 19.00 -0.99 22.40
CA ASN A 483 18.41 -0.27 23.52
C ASN A 483 17.15 0.52 23.12
N PHE A 484 16.75 0.46 21.85
CA PHE A 484 15.61 1.20 21.31
C PHE A 484 14.38 0.29 21.14
N PRO A 485 13.16 0.86 21.19
CA PRO A 485 11.93 0.12 20.94
C PRO A 485 11.91 -0.52 19.54
N VAL A 486 11.43 -1.76 19.45
CA VAL A 486 11.40 -2.58 18.23
C VAL A 486 9.97 -2.76 17.70
N SER A 487 9.81 -2.89 16.39
CA SER A 487 8.54 -3.18 15.70
C SER A 487 8.78 -4.12 14.51
N GLY A 488 7.71 -4.57 13.86
CA GLY A 488 7.73 -5.46 12.70
C GLY A 488 8.33 -6.82 13.04
N ARG A 489 9.19 -7.36 12.16
CA ARG A 489 9.77 -8.71 12.33
C ARG A 489 10.78 -8.84 13.48
N ARG A 490 11.18 -7.73 14.11
CA ARG A 490 12.01 -7.71 15.33
C ARG A 490 11.17 -7.67 16.61
N PHE A 491 9.86 -7.54 16.48
CA PHE A 491 8.91 -7.67 17.57
C PHE A 491 8.55 -9.14 17.72
N PHE A 492 8.84 -9.71 18.89
CA PHE A 492 8.67 -11.14 19.14
C PHE A 492 7.60 -11.38 20.19
N GLY A 493 6.78 -12.41 19.93
CA GLY A 493 5.70 -12.83 20.82
C GLY A 493 4.60 -11.79 20.97
N ARG A 494 3.84 -11.90 22.08
CA ARG A 494 2.82 -10.94 22.52
C ARG A 494 1.61 -10.82 21.62
N GLU A 495 1.37 -11.83 20.79
CA GLU A 495 0.20 -11.88 19.90
C GLU A 495 -1.12 -11.84 20.70
N ARG A 496 -1.13 -12.35 21.93
CA ARG A 496 -2.28 -12.20 22.82
C ARG A 496 -2.52 -10.74 23.22
N SER A 497 -1.49 -10.03 23.69
CA SER A 497 -1.61 -8.62 24.07
C SER A 497 -2.00 -7.76 22.86
N LEU A 498 -1.39 -8.01 21.70
CA LEU A 498 -1.75 -7.36 20.44
C LEU A 498 -3.20 -7.63 20.04
N ALA A 499 -3.68 -8.86 20.19
CA ALA A 499 -5.08 -9.20 19.94
C ALA A 499 -6.02 -8.47 20.90
N GLU A 500 -5.72 -8.45 22.21
CA GLU A 500 -6.54 -7.75 23.20
C GLU A 500 -6.64 -6.24 22.91
N ILE A 501 -5.54 -5.63 22.48
CA ILE A 501 -5.51 -4.21 22.11
C ILE A 501 -6.22 -3.96 20.77
N ARG A 502 -6.03 -4.83 19.78
CA ARG A 502 -6.76 -4.75 18.51
C ARG A 502 -8.27 -4.85 18.75
N ASP A 503 -8.70 -5.74 19.64
CA ASP A 503 -10.10 -5.89 19.99
C ASP A 503 -10.62 -4.66 20.75
N ALA A 504 -9.80 -4.04 21.61
CA ALA A 504 -10.13 -2.76 22.24
C ALA A 504 -10.30 -1.63 21.20
N ILE A 505 -9.38 -1.53 20.24
CA ILE A 505 -9.45 -0.58 19.13
C ILE A 505 -10.73 -0.82 18.31
N ALA A 506 -10.98 -2.06 17.87
CA ALA A 506 -12.16 -2.42 17.09
C ALA A 506 -13.47 -2.02 17.81
N ASN A 507 -13.56 -2.27 19.12
CA ASN A 507 -14.73 -1.94 19.93
C ASN A 507 -14.79 -0.47 20.39
N GLY A 508 -13.80 0.36 20.08
CA GLY A 508 -13.76 1.76 20.53
C GLY A 508 -13.51 1.92 22.03
N THR A 509 -12.87 0.94 22.68
CA THR A 509 -12.66 0.90 24.13
C THR A 509 -11.29 1.47 24.48
N ALA A 510 -11.25 2.42 25.41
CA ALA A 510 -10.01 2.94 25.98
C ALA A 510 -9.19 1.82 26.66
N ALA A 511 -7.86 1.83 26.48
CA ALA A 511 -6.99 0.78 27.02
C ALA A 511 -5.79 1.34 27.79
N GLY A 512 -5.38 0.66 28.85
CA GLY A 512 -4.20 0.97 29.65
C GLY A 512 -3.24 -0.21 29.63
N ILE A 513 -2.04 0.01 29.10
CA ILE A 513 -1.00 -1.02 28.98
C ILE A 513 -0.02 -0.86 30.15
N PHE A 514 -0.04 -1.81 31.06
CA PHE A 514 0.74 -1.74 32.29
C PHE A 514 1.81 -2.82 32.34
N GLY A 515 2.98 -2.47 32.86
CA GLY A 515 4.08 -3.42 32.99
C GLY A 515 5.41 -2.76 33.28
N LEU A 516 6.39 -3.61 33.59
CA LEU A 516 7.68 -3.17 34.12
C LEU A 516 8.46 -2.27 33.16
N ARG A 517 9.45 -1.58 33.73
CA ARG A 517 10.44 -0.84 32.95
C ARG A 517 11.22 -1.80 32.05
N LYS A 518 11.49 -1.39 30.82
CA LYS A 518 12.20 -2.20 29.80
C LYS A 518 11.53 -3.53 29.42
N VAL A 519 10.31 -3.82 29.89
CA VAL A 519 9.58 -5.00 29.43
C VAL A 519 9.30 -4.89 27.93
N GLY A 520 9.03 -3.69 27.42
CA GLY A 520 8.83 -3.41 25.99
C GLY A 520 7.46 -2.83 25.66
N LYS A 521 6.90 -1.99 26.53
CA LYS A 521 5.63 -1.26 26.31
C LYS A 521 5.72 -0.35 25.10
N THR A 522 6.77 0.46 25.01
CA THR A 522 7.02 1.32 23.85
C THR A 522 7.17 0.53 22.54
N SER A 523 7.83 -0.63 22.56
CA SER A 523 7.92 -1.52 21.39
C SER A 523 6.54 -2.00 20.94
N LEU A 524 5.68 -2.36 21.90
CA LEU A 524 4.31 -2.76 21.65
C LEU A 524 3.48 -1.60 21.06
N LEU A 525 3.60 -0.38 21.61
CA LEU A 525 2.96 0.82 21.05
C LEU A 525 3.36 1.09 19.60
N LYS A 526 4.66 1.04 19.30
CA LYS A 526 5.14 1.22 17.91
C LYS A 526 4.62 0.15 16.97
N GLU A 527 4.49 -1.09 17.44
CA GLU A 527 3.91 -2.16 16.63
C GLU A 527 2.41 -1.97 16.40
N ILE A 528 1.66 -1.49 17.41
CA ILE A 528 0.26 -1.10 17.24
C ILE A 528 0.15 0.06 16.25
N GLU A 529 0.97 1.10 16.41
CA GLU A 529 1.01 2.25 15.50
C GLU A 529 1.21 1.79 14.06
N ARG A 530 2.18 0.90 13.82
CA ARG A 530 2.46 0.34 12.50
C ARG A 530 1.24 -0.41 11.94
N ARG A 531 0.72 -1.40 12.68
CA ARG A 531 -0.43 -2.23 12.25
C ARG A 531 -1.71 -1.40 12.05
N ALA A 532 -1.95 -0.42 12.90
CA ALA A 532 -3.11 0.47 12.82
C ALA A 532 -3.04 1.36 11.56
N ASN A 533 -1.89 1.98 11.29
CA ASN A 533 -1.72 2.77 10.08
C ASN A 533 -1.84 1.92 8.80
N GLU A 534 -1.30 0.70 8.80
CA GLU A 534 -1.47 -0.27 7.71
C GLU A 534 -2.94 -0.68 7.50
N GLY A 535 -3.70 -0.78 8.60
CA GLY A 535 -5.15 -1.03 8.58
C GLY A 535 -6.00 0.18 8.17
N GLY A 536 -5.39 1.35 7.98
CA GLY A 536 -6.08 2.59 7.60
C GLY A 536 -6.54 3.44 8.79
N ASP A 537 -6.25 3.08 10.04
CA ASP A 537 -6.52 3.94 11.20
C ASP A 537 -5.56 5.15 11.23
N ILE A 538 -5.92 6.16 12.03
CA ILE A 538 -5.11 7.34 12.31
C ILE A 538 -4.47 7.15 13.69
N ALA A 539 -3.26 6.59 13.71
CA ALA A 539 -2.53 6.36 14.95
C ALA A 539 -1.60 7.53 15.28
N ILE A 540 -1.78 8.12 16.46
CA ILE A 540 -0.98 9.20 17.02
C ILE A 540 -0.23 8.67 18.23
N TYR A 541 1.09 8.72 18.19
CA TYR A 541 1.98 8.31 19.29
C TYR A 541 2.67 9.52 19.91
N ILE A 542 2.58 9.66 21.25
CA ILE A 542 3.29 10.68 22.02
C ILE A 542 4.09 10.01 23.14
N ASP A 543 5.40 10.23 23.12
CA ASP A 543 6.30 9.89 24.24
C ASP A 543 6.34 11.06 25.22
N LEU A 544 5.73 10.88 26.40
CA LEU A 544 5.63 11.93 27.39
C LEU A 544 6.98 12.24 28.05
N LEU A 545 7.94 11.31 28.04
CA LEU A 545 9.28 11.56 28.57
C LEU A 545 10.13 12.46 27.67
N ARG A 546 9.73 12.65 26.40
CA ARG A 546 10.41 13.56 25.46
C ARG A 546 9.92 15.01 25.54
N ILE A 547 8.93 15.29 26.38
CA ILE A 547 8.45 16.65 26.59
C ILE A 547 9.56 17.48 27.29
N PRO A 548 9.92 18.66 26.76
CA PRO A 548 10.89 19.56 27.41
C PRO A 548 10.56 19.81 28.88
N ALA A 549 11.60 19.91 29.71
CA ALA A 549 11.45 19.96 31.17
C ALA A 549 10.72 21.20 31.67
N ASP A 550 10.82 22.30 30.93
CA ASP A 550 10.17 23.59 31.16
C ASP A 550 8.68 23.60 30.80
N ILE A 551 8.21 22.64 30.00
CA ILE A 551 6.79 22.46 29.71
C ILE A 551 6.12 21.72 30.87
N THR A 552 5.14 22.39 31.48
CA THR A 552 4.48 21.95 32.72
C THR A 552 2.95 21.95 32.65
N ASP A 553 2.36 22.18 31.46
CA ASP A 553 0.92 22.24 31.27
C ASP A 553 0.42 21.44 30.05
N THR A 554 -0.89 21.19 30.02
CA THR A 554 -1.53 20.39 28.95
C THR A 554 -1.81 21.15 27.66
N ARG A 555 -1.59 22.48 27.57
CA ARG A 555 -1.73 23.24 26.31
C ARG A 555 -0.78 22.69 25.25
N TRP A 556 0.43 22.32 25.65
CA TRP A 556 1.38 21.66 24.75
C TRP A 556 0.85 20.32 24.22
N LEU A 557 0.19 19.51 25.05
CA LEU A 557 -0.38 18.23 24.62
C LEU A 557 -1.49 18.41 23.59
N TYR A 558 -2.41 19.34 23.82
CA TYR A 558 -3.46 19.67 22.85
C TYR A 558 -2.87 20.12 21.51
N TRP A 559 -1.88 21.03 21.53
CA TRP A 559 -1.18 21.44 20.32
C TRP A 559 -0.51 20.27 19.62
N LYS A 560 0.24 19.45 20.37
CA LYS A 560 0.99 18.33 19.81
C LYS A 560 0.06 17.28 19.17
N LEU A 561 -1.06 16.97 19.83
CA LEU A 561 -2.09 16.09 19.28
C LEU A 561 -2.69 16.69 18.00
N GLY A 562 -3.02 17.98 17.99
CA GLY A 562 -3.51 18.66 16.80
C GLY A 562 -2.52 18.60 15.62
N ARG A 563 -1.23 18.85 15.89
CA ARG A 563 -0.15 18.74 14.88
C ARG A 563 -0.05 17.34 14.29
N GLU A 564 -0.03 16.31 15.14
CA GLU A 564 0.06 14.93 14.68
C GLU A 564 -1.20 14.50 13.93
N LEU A 565 -2.38 14.97 14.34
CA LEU A 565 -3.63 14.74 13.63
C LEU A 565 -3.54 15.26 12.19
N VAL A 566 -3.14 16.53 12.00
CA VAL A 566 -2.93 17.14 10.67
C VAL A 566 -1.94 16.36 9.84
N LYS A 567 -0.80 16.00 10.42
CA LYS A 567 0.27 15.28 9.73
C LYS A 567 -0.23 13.93 9.19
N ARG A 568 -1.05 13.21 9.94
CA ARG A 568 -1.57 11.89 9.58
C ARG A 568 -2.76 11.94 8.62
N THR A 569 -3.55 13.01 8.65
CA THR A 569 -4.73 13.16 7.79
C THR A 569 -4.45 13.85 6.46
N THR A 570 -3.51 14.80 6.40
CA THR A 570 -3.30 15.64 5.19
C THR A 570 -2.83 14.85 3.97
N ILE A 571 -2.15 13.72 4.19
CA ILE A 571 -1.73 12.80 3.13
C ILE A 571 -2.90 12.03 2.49
N ARG A 572 -4.09 12.07 3.12
CA ARG A 572 -5.26 11.29 2.72
C ARG A 572 -6.30 12.19 2.02
N PRO A 573 -6.76 11.85 0.80
CA PRO A 573 -7.68 12.68 0.03
C PRO A 573 -8.98 13.03 0.76
N GLU A 574 -9.52 12.11 1.56
CA GLU A 574 -10.80 12.25 2.24
C GLU A 574 -10.81 13.30 3.37
N PHE A 575 -9.64 13.70 3.87
CA PHE A 575 -9.49 14.76 4.87
C PHE A 575 -9.11 16.12 4.26
N ARG A 576 -9.05 16.22 2.92
CA ARG A 576 -8.80 17.50 2.23
C ARG A 576 -9.98 18.44 2.45
N GLY A 577 -9.71 19.67 2.89
CA GLY A 577 -10.72 20.69 3.15
C GLY A 577 -11.16 20.84 4.60
N ILE A 578 -10.61 20.04 5.54
CA ILE A 578 -10.77 20.33 6.98
C ILE A 578 -10.14 21.69 7.28
N ARG A 579 -10.94 22.59 7.86
CA ARG A 579 -10.42 23.84 8.43
C ARG A 579 -9.84 23.57 9.81
N TRP A 580 -8.52 23.57 9.89
CA TRP A 580 -7.77 23.45 11.13
C TRP A 580 -7.78 24.77 11.90
N ARG A 581 -7.90 24.69 13.22
CA ARG A 581 -7.87 25.82 14.16
C ARG A 581 -6.59 25.81 14.99
N LEU A 582 -6.05 24.63 15.30
CA LEU A 582 -4.83 24.48 16.08
C LEU A 582 -3.74 23.78 15.25
N GLY A 583 -4.03 22.59 14.72
CA GLY A 583 -3.01 21.70 14.17
C GLY A 583 -2.26 22.21 12.94
N ASN A 584 -2.82 23.16 12.19
CA ASN A 584 -2.15 23.79 11.05
C ASN A 584 -1.99 25.31 11.17
N GLU A 585 -2.52 25.90 12.25
CA GLU A 585 -2.43 27.34 12.49
C GLU A 585 -1.07 27.72 13.08
N TYR A 586 -0.57 26.90 14.01
CA TYR A 586 0.69 27.15 14.72
C TYR A 586 1.66 25.99 14.50
N ASN A 587 2.70 26.22 13.71
CA ASN A 587 3.72 25.21 13.42
C ASN A 587 4.66 24.97 14.60
N ASP A 588 4.90 25.99 15.42
CA ASP A 588 5.63 25.92 16.70
C ASP A 588 4.68 26.19 17.87
N TYR A 589 4.96 25.57 19.02
CA TYR A 589 4.19 25.79 20.25
C TYR A 589 4.37 27.22 20.78
N LEU A 590 5.56 27.79 20.62
CA LEU A 590 5.89 29.11 21.13
C LEU A 590 5.17 30.25 20.38
N ASP A 591 4.65 29.97 19.18
CA ASP A 591 3.88 30.92 18.39
C ASP A 591 2.43 31.09 18.89
N ILE A 592 1.98 30.22 19.80
CA ILE A 592 0.61 30.22 20.31
C ILE A 592 0.46 31.34 21.36
N PRO A 593 -0.45 32.31 21.15
CA PRO A 593 -0.70 33.34 22.16
C PRO A 593 -1.16 32.74 23.49
N ASP A 594 -0.70 33.28 24.62
CA ASP A 594 -1.05 32.77 25.97
C ASP A 594 -2.56 32.65 26.19
N LYS A 595 -3.33 33.62 25.68
CA LYS A 595 -4.79 33.66 25.80
C LYS A 595 -5.54 32.86 24.74
N TYR A 596 -4.83 32.23 23.79
CA TYR A 596 -5.48 31.42 22.76
C TYR A 596 -6.18 30.20 23.38
N PRO A 597 -7.43 29.90 22.98
CA PRO A 597 -8.22 28.81 23.56
C PRO A 597 -7.82 27.45 22.98
N VAL A 598 -6.63 26.96 23.35
CA VAL A 598 -5.99 25.77 22.76
C VAL A 598 -6.87 24.52 22.87
N ALA A 599 -7.49 24.25 24.03
CA ALA A 599 -8.35 23.09 24.23
C ALA A 599 -9.58 23.11 23.31
N THR A 600 -10.27 24.26 23.22
CA THR A 600 -11.43 24.44 22.33
C THR A 600 -11.05 24.36 20.86
N ALA A 601 -9.87 24.87 20.49
CA ALA A 601 -9.37 24.76 19.13
C ALA A 601 -9.05 23.30 18.76
N PHE A 602 -8.46 22.52 19.68
CA PHE A 602 -8.23 21.09 19.49
C PHE A 602 -9.53 20.31 19.36
N ASP A 603 -10.53 20.57 20.21
CA ASP A 603 -11.86 19.97 20.10
C ASP A 603 -12.50 20.22 18.73
N SER A 604 -12.39 21.45 18.23
CA SER A 604 -12.86 21.79 16.90
C SER A 604 -12.17 21.00 15.79
N ASP A 605 -10.88 20.74 15.92
CA ASP A 605 -10.09 19.97 14.95
C ASP A 605 -10.45 18.48 15.01
N LEU A 606 -10.46 17.91 16.22
CA LEU A 606 -10.79 16.49 16.44
C LEU A 606 -12.22 16.18 16.00
N SER A 607 -13.19 17.00 16.38
CA SER A 607 -14.60 16.83 16.01
C SER A 607 -14.80 16.81 14.49
N ARG A 608 -14.13 17.72 13.76
CA ARG A 608 -14.18 17.72 12.28
C ARG A 608 -13.55 16.47 11.68
N THR A 609 -12.45 15.98 12.24
CA THR A 609 -11.82 14.73 11.79
C THR A 609 -12.76 13.54 12.03
N LEU A 610 -13.37 13.44 13.21
CA LEU A 610 -14.34 12.40 13.54
C LEU A 610 -15.60 12.49 12.66
N ASP A 611 -16.06 13.69 12.29
CA ASP A 611 -17.17 13.87 11.35
C ASP A 611 -16.87 13.30 9.96
N VAL A 612 -15.65 13.52 9.45
CA VAL A 612 -15.20 12.94 8.18
C VAL A 612 -15.17 11.42 8.27
N ILE A 613 -14.63 10.87 9.36
CA ILE A 613 -14.61 9.42 9.62
C ILE A 613 -16.03 8.84 9.68
N ARG A 614 -16.94 9.47 10.42
CA ARG A 614 -18.33 9.03 10.56
C ARG A 614 -19.07 8.94 9.22
N ARG A 615 -18.70 9.80 8.26
CA ARG A 615 -19.25 9.85 6.90
C ARG A 615 -18.51 8.94 5.92
N SER A 616 -17.41 8.32 6.34
CA SER A 616 -16.60 7.46 5.47
C SER A 616 -17.38 6.22 5.03
N PRO A 617 -17.34 5.85 3.74
CA PRO A 617 -17.94 4.61 3.25
C PRO A 617 -17.10 3.36 3.54
N LEU A 618 -15.91 3.51 4.13
CA LEU A 618 -14.98 2.41 4.42
C LEU A 618 -15.53 1.46 5.50
N SER A 619 -15.28 0.16 5.32
CA SER A 619 -15.64 -0.89 6.28
C SER A 619 -14.46 -1.86 6.47
N PRO A 620 -13.88 -1.97 7.68
CA PRO A 620 -14.22 -1.20 8.88
C PRO A 620 -13.89 0.29 8.74
N ARG A 621 -14.62 1.14 9.49
CA ARG A 621 -14.34 2.58 9.52
C ARG A 621 -12.99 2.83 10.22
N PRO A 622 -12.18 3.77 9.71
CA PRO A 622 -10.92 4.13 10.36
C PRO A 622 -11.18 4.78 11.71
N LYS A 623 -10.28 4.59 12.67
CA LYS A 623 -10.36 5.18 14.01
C LYS A 623 -9.22 6.16 14.26
N VAL A 624 -9.45 7.13 15.15
CA VAL A 624 -8.39 7.98 15.71
C VAL A 624 -7.89 7.33 17.00
N ILE A 625 -6.65 6.84 16.98
CA ILE A 625 -6.03 6.16 18.12
C ILE A 625 -4.98 7.09 18.71
N VAL A 626 -5.14 7.49 19.97
CA VAL A 626 -4.19 8.36 20.67
C VAL A 626 -3.45 7.53 21.70
N MET A 627 -2.14 7.35 21.51
CA MET A 627 -1.26 6.60 22.39
C MET A 627 -0.37 7.56 23.19
N LEU A 628 -0.49 7.55 24.52
CA LEU A 628 0.34 8.32 25.45
C LEU A 628 1.26 7.38 26.24
N ASP A 629 2.56 7.42 25.95
CA ASP A 629 3.56 6.55 26.59
C ASP A 629 4.12 7.18 27.88
N GLU A 630 4.21 6.39 28.95
CA GLU A 630 4.66 6.77 30.31
C GLU A 630 3.82 7.90 30.93
N ILE A 631 2.52 7.60 31.12
CA ILE A 631 1.49 8.51 31.66
C ILE A 631 1.85 9.13 33.02
N GLU A 632 2.73 8.49 33.78
CA GLU A 632 3.21 8.98 35.08
C GLU A 632 3.94 10.33 34.97
N ARG A 633 4.38 10.73 33.77
CA ARG A 633 4.93 12.07 33.55
C ARG A 633 3.90 13.18 33.79
N LEU A 634 2.62 12.91 33.50
CA LEU A 634 1.53 13.87 33.60
C LEU A 634 0.88 13.89 34.98
N LEU A 635 0.98 12.78 35.71
CA LEU A 635 0.37 12.65 37.03
C LEU A 635 1.15 13.41 38.12
N PRO A 636 0.43 13.91 39.14
CA PRO A 636 1.06 14.21 40.42
C PRO A 636 1.49 12.90 41.11
N ASN A 637 2.59 12.90 41.85
CA ASN A 637 3.03 11.75 42.62
C ASN A 637 2.95 11.99 44.14
N THR A 638 2.94 10.92 44.91
CA THR A 638 2.93 10.95 46.39
C THR A 638 4.17 11.61 47.00
N ALA A 639 5.24 11.79 46.22
CA ALA A 639 6.47 12.49 46.61
C ALA A 639 6.42 14.02 46.37
N GLY A 640 5.25 14.59 46.02
CA GLY A 640 5.05 16.04 45.94
C GLY A 640 5.31 16.68 44.57
N LYS A 641 5.49 15.89 43.51
CA LYS A 641 5.52 16.42 42.13
C LYS A 641 4.10 16.83 41.72
N GLU A 642 3.91 18.06 41.26
CA GLU A 642 2.58 18.62 40.95
C GLU A 642 1.90 18.06 39.68
N GLY A 643 2.60 17.25 38.88
CA GLY A 643 2.09 16.77 37.59
C GLY A 643 1.97 17.91 36.57
N PHE A 644 1.20 17.68 35.49
CA PHE A 644 0.92 18.74 34.50
C PHE A 644 -0.29 19.58 34.93
N LYS A 645 -0.15 20.90 34.87
CA LYS A 645 -1.28 21.82 35.06
C LYS A 645 -2.33 21.58 33.98
N GLY A 646 -3.60 21.42 34.38
CA GLY A 646 -4.71 21.10 33.48
C GLY A 646 -4.80 19.62 33.11
N PHE A 647 -4.07 18.72 33.79
CA PHE A 647 -4.16 17.27 33.58
C PHE A 647 -5.58 16.75 33.75
N PHE A 648 -6.24 17.08 34.86
CA PHE A 648 -7.61 16.64 35.15
C PHE A 648 -8.59 17.03 34.03
N ASP A 649 -8.51 18.27 33.55
CA ASP A 649 -9.36 18.76 32.46
C ASP A 649 -9.08 18.01 31.16
N PHE A 650 -7.81 17.78 30.84
CA PHE A 650 -7.38 17.05 29.65
C PHE A 650 -7.91 15.61 29.64
N VAL A 651 -7.68 14.83 30.69
CA VAL A 651 -8.14 13.43 30.69
C VAL A 651 -9.66 13.31 30.81
N SER A 652 -10.33 14.26 31.47
CA SER A 652 -11.80 14.33 31.51
C SER A 652 -12.37 14.56 30.11
N TYR A 653 -11.77 15.48 29.36
CA TYR A 653 -12.14 15.73 27.97
C TYR A 653 -11.89 14.51 27.07
N ILE A 654 -10.70 13.90 27.14
CA ILE A 654 -10.37 12.68 26.37
C ILE A 654 -11.34 11.54 26.68
N ARG A 655 -11.72 11.36 27.96
CA ARG A 655 -12.74 10.41 28.39
C ARG A 655 -14.11 10.72 27.78
N GLY A 656 -14.54 11.98 27.85
CA GLY A 656 -15.82 12.42 27.27
C GLY A 656 -15.92 12.08 25.78
N VAL A 657 -14.89 12.44 25.00
CA VAL A 657 -14.86 12.14 23.55
C VAL A 657 -14.89 10.64 23.28
N ALA A 658 -14.15 9.84 24.05
CA ALA A 658 -14.12 8.38 23.88
C ALA A 658 -15.46 7.71 24.25
N GLN A 659 -16.23 8.31 25.15
CA GLN A 659 -17.57 7.82 25.51
C GLN A 659 -18.63 8.20 24.46
N GLU A 660 -18.47 9.35 23.80
CA GLU A 660 -19.40 9.82 22.76
C GLU A 660 -19.14 9.21 21.38
N SER A 661 -17.90 8.78 21.12
CA SER A 661 -17.48 8.29 19.80
C SER A 661 -16.66 7.00 19.89
N SER A 662 -17.20 5.91 19.33
CA SER A 662 -16.46 4.65 19.15
C SER A 662 -15.31 4.74 18.13
N ASP A 663 -15.21 5.87 17.42
CA ASP A 663 -14.18 6.13 16.43
C ASP A 663 -12.93 6.81 17.05
N PHE A 664 -12.96 7.12 18.35
CA PHE A 664 -11.84 7.69 19.09
C PHE A 664 -11.38 6.76 20.23
N VAL A 665 -10.12 6.33 20.20
CA VAL A 665 -9.58 5.32 21.12
C VAL A 665 -8.33 5.82 21.83
N PRO A 666 -8.41 6.21 23.11
CA PRO A 666 -7.24 6.55 23.89
C PRO A 666 -6.58 5.28 24.46
N ILE A 667 -5.26 5.21 24.29
CA ILE A 667 -4.40 4.17 24.83
C ILE A 667 -3.32 4.85 25.67
N VAL A 668 -3.12 4.39 26.90
CA VAL A 668 -2.04 4.87 27.76
C VAL A 668 -1.09 3.74 28.11
N THR A 669 0.16 4.05 28.42
CA THR A 669 1.05 3.10 29.08
C THR A 669 1.49 3.65 30.43
N GLY A 670 1.78 2.74 31.36
CA GLY A 670 2.40 3.07 32.63
C GLY A 670 3.12 1.86 33.23
N ALA A 671 3.87 2.10 34.30
CA ALA A 671 4.46 1.03 35.08
C ALA A 671 3.42 0.23 35.86
N ASN A 672 2.37 0.89 36.38
CA ASN A 672 1.37 0.28 37.24
C ASN A 672 -0.03 0.79 36.90
N ALA A 673 -1.03 -0.09 37.05
CA ALA A 673 -2.45 0.19 36.88
C ALA A 673 -3.04 1.07 37.99
N ALA A 674 -2.31 1.31 39.09
CA ALA A 674 -2.72 2.17 40.20
C ALA A 674 -3.26 3.55 39.75
N ILE A 675 -2.80 4.08 38.61
CA ILE A 675 -3.37 5.29 38.00
C ILE A 675 -4.88 5.21 37.74
N ALA A 676 -5.37 4.06 37.30
CA ALA A 676 -6.76 3.81 36.94
C ALA A 676 -7.57 3.22 38.11
N GLU A 677 -6.89 2.69 39.14
CA GLU A 677 -7.52 2.08 40.32
C GLU A 677 -7.73 3.07 41.47
N ALA A 678 -6.93 4.14 41.56
CA ALA A 678 -7.09 5.14 42.60
C ALA A 678 -8.39 5.93 42.38
N ALA A 679 -9.26 5.99 43.39
CA ALA A 679 -10.51 6.76 43.29
C ALA A 679 -10.26 8.28 43.26
N GLN A 680 -9.19 8.74 43.90
CA GLN A 680 -8.86 10.16 44.03
C GLN A 680 -7.35 10.42 43.96
N PHE A 681 -6.98 11.59 43.43
CA PHE A 681 -5.62 12.13 43.47
C PHE A 681 -5.65 13.49 44.17
N SER A 682 -4.86 13.64 45.24
CA SER A 682 -4.73 14.89 45.99
C SER A 682 -6.09 15.52 46.39
N GLY A 683 -7.05 14.67 46.81
CA GLY A 683 -8.39 15.08 47.24
C GLY A 683 -9.36 15.44 46.11
N LYS A 684 -8.99 15.26 44.83
CA LYS A 684 -9.88 15.39 43.67
C LYS A 684 -10.23 14.02 43.12
N ASP A 685 -11.46 13.87 42.62
CA ASP A 685 -11.90 12.65 41.95
C ASP A 685 -11.01 12.34 40.75
N ASN A 686 -10.65 11.06 40.61
CA ASN A 686 -9.83 10.60 39.51
C ASN A 686 -10.70 10.41 38.25
N PRO A 687 -10.57 11.27 37.22
CA PRO A 687 -11.34 11.18 35.99
C PRO A 687 -11.05 9.92 35.17
N VAL A 688 -9.94 9.20 35.44
CA VAL A 688 -9.60 7.94 34.78
C VAL A 688 -9.88 6.71 35.64
N PHE A 689 -10.56 6.87 36.79
CA PHE A 689 -10.98 5.75 37.63
C PHE A 689 -11.90 4.81 36.83
N ASN A 690 -11.52 3.53 36.74
CA ASN A 690 -12.21 2.49 35.95
C ASN A 690 -12.49 2.88 34.48
N PHE A 691 -11.69 3.77 33.90
CA PHE A 691 -11.89 4.20 32.51
C PHE A 691 -11.18 3.30 31.50
N PHE A 692 -9.94 2.90 31.81
CA PHE A 692 -9.13 2.09 30.92
C PHE A 692 -9.38 0.61 31.13
N ARG A 693 -9.52 -0.15 30.03
CA ARG A 693 -9.33 -1.60 30.07
C ARG A 693 -7.86 -1.89 30.39
N GLU A 694 -7.60 -2.49 31.54
CA GLU A 694 -6.26 -2.86 31.99
C GLU A 694 -5.73 -4.05 31.19
N ILE A 695 -4.61 -3.85 30.50
CA ILE A 695 -3.89 -4.87 29.74
C ILE A 695 -2.49 -4.94 30.33
N TYR A 696 -2.23 -5.96 31.14
CA TYR A 696 -0.89 -6.22 31.66
C TYR A 696 -0.02 -6.83 30.57
N LEU A 697 1.17 -6.28 30.37
CA LEU A 697 2.13 -6.78 29.39
C LEU A 697 3.05 -7.82 30.05
N PRO A 698 2.82 -9.11 29.81
CA PRO A 698 3.62 -10.16 30.44
C PRO A 698 5.04 -10.24 29.88
N LEU A 699 5.87 -11.03 30.57
CA LEU A 699 7.14 -11.51 30.04
C LEU A 699 6.90 -12.49 28.87
N LEU A 700 7.94 -12.76 28.09
CA LEU A 700 7.83 -13.70 26.98
C LEU A 700 7.74 -15.13 27.50
N LYS A 701 6.85 -15.91 26.92
CA LYS A 701 6.80 -17.36 27.15
C LYS A 701 8.07 -18.03 26.61
N SER A 702 8.32 -19.25 27.05
CA SER A 702 9.48 -20.04 26.63
C SER A 702 9.57 -20.16 25.10
N GLY A 703 8.47 -20.49 24.42
CA GLY A 703 8.42 -20.55 22.94
C GLY A 703 8.77 -19.23 22.25
N GLU A 704 8.28 -18.11 22.77
CA GLU A 704 8.56 -16.77 22.23
C GLU A 704 10.02 -16.36 22.49
N SER A 705 10.58 -16.75 23.63
CA SER A 705 12.00 -16.54 23.97
C SER A 705 12.92 -17.36 23.05
N ILE A 706 12.57 -18.62 22.79
CA ILE A 706 13.29 -19.50 21.86
C ILE A 706 13.31 -18.88 20.47
N GLN A 707 12.14 -18.46 19.97
CA GLN A 707 12.01 -17.81 18.67
C GLN A 707 12.92 -16.57 18.58
N MET A 708 12.86 -15.66 19.56
CA MET A 708 13.70 -14.46 19.57
C MET A 708 15.20 -14.80 19.52
N VAL A 709 15.66 -15.68 20.43
CA VAL A 709 17.08 -16.02 20.56
C VAL A 709 17.60 -16.70 19.29
N GLN A 710 16.82 -17.63 18.73
CA GLN A 710 17.21 -18.35 17.52
C GLN A 710 17.18 -17.48 16.27
N THR A 711 16.13 -16.66 16.08
CA THR A 711 16.01 -15.77 14.93
C THR A 711 17.13 -14.73 14.93
N LEU A 712 17.35 -14.04 16.05
CA LEU A 712 18.41 -13.03 16.16
C LEU A 712 19.80 -13.69 16.10
N GLY A 713 19.98 -14.85 16.74
CA GLY A 713 21.19 -15.64 16.68
C GLY A 713 21.58 -16.01 15.25
N LYS A 714 20.64 -16.58 14.49
CA LYS A 714 20.83 -16.99 13.09
C LYS A 714 21.29 -15.80 12.24
N GLY A 715 20.69 -14.62 12.43
CA GLY A 715 21.06 -13.38 11.75
C GLY A 715 22.49 -12.91 12.00
N MET A 716 23.12 -13.38 13.07
CA MET A 716 24.51 -13.09 13.41
C MET A 716 25.45 -14.29 13.21
N GLY A 717 24.97 -15.39 12.60
CA GLY A 717 25.78 -16.60 12.44
C GLY A 717 25.97 -17.40 13.73
N ILE A 718 25.07 -17.26 14.71
CA ILE A 718 25.09 -18.00 15.97
C ILE A 718 23.92 -18.97 16.03
N ARG A 719 24.21 -20.26 16.24
CA ARG A 719 23.21 -21.29 16.46
C ARG A 719 22.99 -21.49 17.95
N PHE A 720 21.79 -21.16 18.41
CA PHE A 720 21.30 -21.49 19.75
C PHE A 720 20.38 -22.72 19.64
N SER A 721 20.76 -23.83 20.26
CA SER A 721 19.85 -24.97 20.37
C SER A 721 18.64 -24.60 21.24
N THR A 722 17.55 -25.36 21.14
CA THR A 722 16.36 -25.14 21.97
C THR A 722 16.68 -25.24 23.47
N GLU A 723 17.55 -26.17 23.85
CA GLU A 723 18.04 -26.33 25.23
C GLU A 723 18.76 -25.08 25.74
N VAL A 724 19.66 -24.52 24.92
CA VAL A 724 20.42 -23.31 25.23
C VAL A 724 19.49 -22.09 25.35
N ALA A 725 18.51 -21.96 24.45
CA ALA A 725 17.53 -20.89 24.52
C ALA A 725 16.60 -21.02 25.74
N LEU A 726 16.22 -22.25 26.13
CA LEU A 726 15.48 -22.51 27.37
C LEU A 726 16.30 -22.17 28.62
N ARG A 727 17.61 -22.44 28.62
CA ARG A 727 18.50 -22.01 29.70
C ARG A 727 18.54 -20.49 29.84
N ILE A 728 18.67 -19.77 28.72
CA ILE A 728 18.61 -18.30 28.70
C ILE A 728 17.26 -17.79 29.22
N HIS A 729 16.16 -18.40 28.78
CA HIS A 729 14.82 -18.07 29.27
C HIS A 729 14.70 -18.26 30.78
N SER A 730 15.15 -19.39 31.32
CA SER A 730 15.14 -19.67 32.77
C SER A 730 15.96 -18.65 33.58
N LEU A 731 17.13 -18.25 33.08
CA LEU A 731 17.97 -17.25 33.75
C LEU A 731 17.29 -15.87 33.75
N THR A 732 16.63 -15.50 32.66
CA THR A 732 16.09 -14.15 32.44
C THR A 732 14.59 -14.03 32.72
N GLY A 733 13.92 -15.13 33.08
CA GLY A 733 12.47 -15.22 33.28
C GLY A 733 11.63 -14.84 32.07
N GLY A 734 12.19 -14.86 30.86
CA GLY A 734 11.49 -14.40 29.65
C GLY A 734 11.47 -12.89 29.45
N HIS A 735 12.21 -12.11 30.25
CA HIS A 735 12.22 -10.65 30.11
C HIS A 735 13.00 -10.20 28.86
N PRO A 736 12.36 -9.55 27.85
CA PRO A 736 12.99 -9.26 26.55
C PRO A 736 14.32 -8.51 26.65
N PHE A 737 14.37 -7.46 27.47
CA PHE A 737 15.60 -6.68 27.65
C PHE A 737 16.74 -7.53 28.22
N PHE A 738 16.50 -8.33 29.27
CA PHE A 738 17.55 -9.14 29.88
C PHE A 738 17.98 -10.31 28.99
N ILE A 739 17.07 -10.92 28.23
CA ILE A 739 17.43 -11.89 27.17
C ILE A 739 18.44 -11.26 26.22
N ARG A 740 18.11 -10.09 25.69
CA ARG A 740 18.94 -9.38 24.72
C ARG A 740 20.28 -8.95 25.32
N GLN A 741 20.29 -8.31 26.49
CA GLN A 741 21.53 -7.88 27.14
C GLN A 741 22.44 -9.07 27.44
N PHE A 742 21.89 -10.18 27.94
CA PHE A 742 22.67 -11.36 28.23
C PHE A 742 23.21 -12.02 26.96
N CYS A 743 22.39 -12.15 25.92
CA CYS A 743 22.86 -12.68 24.63
C CYS A 743 23.92 -11.77 23.99
N SER A 744 23.75 -10.45 24.03
CA SER A 744 24.76 -9.47 23.57
C SER A 744 26.07 -9.61 24.34
N TYR A 745 25.98 -9.77 25.66
CA TYR A 745 27.13 -9.99 26.54
C TYR A 745 27.91 -11.27 26.17
N LEU A 746 27.20 -12.36 25.85
CA LEU A 746 27.79 -13.61 25.36
C LEU A 746 28.39 -13.43 23.95
N CYS A 747 27.69 -12.72 23.05
CA CYS A 747 28.16 -12.45 21.69
C CYS A 747 29.50 -11.70 21.67
N ALA A 748 29.71 -10.79 22.62
CA ALA A 748 30.96 -10.05 22.74
C ALA A 748 32.15 -10.92 23.19
N ARG A 749 31.91 -12.04 23.88
CA ARG A 749 32.94 -12.97 24.39
C ARG A 749 33.36 -14.01 23.39
N TYR A 750 32.44 -14.37 22.50
CA TYR A 750 32.72 -15.29 21.42
C TYR A 750 32.59 -14.49 20.12
N PRO A 751 33.63 -13.79 19.63
CA PRO A 751 33.53 -12.98 18.43
C PRO A 751 33.57 -13.81 17.13
N GLU A 752 34.11 -15.03 17.18
CA GLU A 752 34.24 -15.90 16.00
C GLU A 752 32.89 -16.42 15.50
N ARG A 753 32.76 -16.55 14.17
CA ARG A 753 31.54 -16.96 13.46
C ARG A 753 31.88 -17.94 12.32
N PRO A 754 31.00 -18.92 12.00
CA PRO A 754 29.76 -19.25 12.69
C PRO A 754 30.01 -19.89 14.06
N LEU A 755 29.12 -19.65 15.02
CA LEU A 755 29.24 -20.15 16.40
C LEU A 755 28.07 -21.06 16.76
N THR A 756 28.35 -22.22 17.34
CA THR A 756 27.32 -23.01 18.05
C THR A 756 27.46 -22.76 19.54
N MET A 757 26.39 -22.26 20.17
CA MET A 757 26.34 -22.00 21.60
C MET A 757 25.98 -23.28 22.36
N THR A 758 26.58 -23.47 23.54
CA THR A 758 26.31 -24.60 24.45
C THR A 758 25.89 -24.11 25.82
N VAL A 759 25.22 -24.96 26.61
CA VAL A 759 24.79 -24.61 27.98
C VAL A 759 25.99 -24.30 28.86
N THR A 760 27.09 -25.04 28.72
CA THR A 760 28.35 -24.80 29.44
C THR A 760 28.89 -23.39 29.21
N LYS A 761 28.97 -22.96 27.94
CA LYS A 761 29.41 -21.59 27.58
C LYS A 761 28.51 -20.50 28.16
N ILE A 762 27.22 -20.78 28.41
CA ILE A 762 26.33 -19.82 29.07
C ILE A 762 26.66 -19.74 30.56
N ASP A 763 26.70 -20.90 31.22
CA ASP A 763 26.82 -21.00 32.67
C ASP A 763 28.15 -20.43 33.18
N ASP A 764 29.25 -20.59 32.43
CA ASP A 764 30.57 -20.02 32.73
C ASP A 764 30.55 -18.48 32.91
N TRP A 765 29.57 -17.80 32.30
CA TRP A 765 29.51 -16.34 32.24
C TRP A 765 28.37 -15.73 33.05
N VAL A 766 27.52 -16.53 33.70
CA VAL A 766 26.34 -16.05 34.45
C VAL A 766 26.75 -15.14 35.62
N ASP A 767 27.69 -15.56 36.44
CA ASP A 767 28.06 -14.82 37.64
C ASP A 767 28.79 -13.51 37.30
N ALA A 768 29.68 -13.55 36.31
CA ALA A 768 30.34 -12.35 35.78
C ALA A 768 29.33 -11.37 35.15
N TYR A 769 28.28 -11.88 34.47
CA TYR A 769 27.21 -11.02 33.94
C TYR A 769 26.41 -10.34 35.05
N LEU A 770 26.13 -11.03 36.16
CA LEU A 770 25.38 -10.47 37.29
C LEU A 770 26.05 -9.25 37.92
N GLU A 771 27.38 -9.16 37.87
CA GLU A 771 28.11 -7.97 38.32
C GLU A 771 27.83 -6.74 37.45
N ILE A 772 27.61 -6.95 36.15
CA ILE A 772 27.34 -5.88 35.18
C ILE A 772 25.85 -5.55 35.13
N ALA A 773 24.99 -6.56 35.07
CA ALA A 773 23.54 -6.44 35.05
C ALA A 773 22.96 -5.84 36.34
N GLY A 774 23.75 -5.82 37.42
CA GLY A 774 23.34 -5.27 38.71
C GLY A 774 22.79 -3.85 38.63
N ARG A 775 23.29 -3.00 37.73
CA ARG A 775 22.76 -1.64 37.54
C ARG A 775 21.32 -1.62 37.03
N ASP A 776 20.98 -2.51 36.08
CA ASP A 776 19.64 -2.60 35.53
C ASP A 776 18.64 -3.17 36.57
N PHE A 777 19.08 -4.13 37.38
CA PHE A 777 18.27 -4.63 38.50
C PHE A 777 18.10 -3.57 39.60
N SER A 778 19.15 -2.82 39.93
CA SER A 778 19.05 -1.67 40.84
C SER A 778 18.01 -0.66 40.37
N GLU A 779 17.99 -0.30 39.08
CA GLU A 779 17.02 0.65 38.54
C GLU A 779 15.56 0.14 38.67
N ILE A 780 15.32 -1.15 38.45
CA ILE A 780 14.00 -1.76 38.66
C ILE A 780 13.60 -1.68 40.13
N VAL A 781 14.52 -2.03 41.04
CA VAL A 781 14.30 -2.05 42.48
C VAL A 781 14.13 -0.65 43.06
N GLU A 782 14.88 0.34 42.59
CA GLU A 782 14.72 1.75 42.95
C GLU A 782 13.33 2.27 42.57
N ARG A 783 12.83 1.90 41.38
CA ARG A 783 11.47 2.27 40.96
C ARG A 783 10.41 1.62 41.86
N PHE A 784 10.57 0.33 42.18
CA PHE A 784 9.68 -0.32 43.15
C PHE A 784 9.78 0.34 44.52
N SER A 785 10.97 0.61 45.03
CA SER A 785 11.18 1.25 46.34
C SER A 785 10.48 2.62 46.43
N ARG A 786 10.63 3.45 45.39
CA ARG A 786 10.06 4.80 45.35
C ARG A 786 8.54 4.81 45.15
N ASP A 787 8.05 4.03 44.19
CA ASP A 787 6.68 4.18 43.69
C ASP A 787 5.75 3.08 44.25
N TYR A 788 6.27 1.88 44.57
CA TYR A 788 5.51 0.69 44.98
C TYR A 788 6.25 -0.15 46.04
N PRO A 789 6.60 0.42 47.21
CA PRO A 789 7.45 -0.24 48.22
C PRO A 789 6.89 -1.59 48.67
N ASP A 790 5.57 -1.71 48.67
CA ASP A 790 4.81 -2.90 49.04
C ASP A 790 5.07 -4.08 48.10
N GLU A 791 5.24 -3.82 46.80
CA GLU A 791 5.57 -4.84 45.80
C GLU A 791 7.03 -5.29 45.94
N LEU A 792 7.93 -4.39 46.35
CA LEU A 792 9.33 -4.73 46.63
C LEU A 792 9.45 -5.67 47.83
N ASP A 793 8.72 -5.42 48.91
CA ASP A 793 8.76 -6.25 50.11
C ASP A 793 8.33 -7.69 49.82
N VAL A 794 7.32 -7.88 48.97
CA VAL A 794 6.91 -9.22 48.50
C VAL A 794 8.05 -9.90 47.73
N CYS A 795 8.69 -9.21 46.79
CA CYS A 795 9.83 -9.75 46.04
C CYS A 795 11.00 -10.13 46.96
N LEU A 796 11.29 -9.32 47.98
CA LEU A 796 12.36 -9.57 48.95
C LEU A 796 12.08 -10.80 49.80
N GLU A 797 10.85 -10.94 50.32
CA GLU A 797 10.47 -12.14 51.09
C GLU A 797 10.57 -13.41 50.24
N ILE A 798 10.06 -13.39 48.99
CA ILE A 798 10.19 -14.54 48.08
C ILE A 798 11.65 -14.82 47.74
N SER A 799 12.52 -13.81 47.61
CA SER A 799 13.94 -14.07 47.32
C SER A 799 14.69 -14.79 48.44
N ARG A 800 14.26 -14.62 49.70
CA ARG A 800 14.91 -15.19 50.90
C ARG A 800 14.62 -16.68 51.08
N GLY A 801 13.52 -17.19 50.53
CA GLY A 801 13.19 -18.61 50.55
C GLY A 801 12.79 -19.07 49.15
N LYS A 802 13.48 -20.09 48.59
CA LYS A 802 13.28 -20.54 47.19
C LYS A 802 11.80 -20.71 46.80
N ASP A 803 10.94 -21.09 47.76
CA ASP A 803 9.49 -21.18 47.64
C ASP A 803 8.82 -20.81 48.98
N ILE A 804 8.08 -19.70 49.06
CA ILE A 804 7.24 -19.38 50.24
C ILE A 804 5.81 -19.83 49.98
N GLY A 805 5.20 -20.53 50.94
CA GLY A 805 3.79 -20.90 50.86
C GLY A 805 2.87 -19.67 50.84
N LEU A 806 1.87 -19.64 49.97
CA LEU A 806 1.00 -18.47 49.74
C LEU A 806 0.36 -17.96 51.03
N HIS A 807 -0.14 -18.87 51.87
CA HIS A 807 -0.72 -18.51 53.18
C HIS A 807 0.28 -17.85 54.13
N GLN A 808 1.54 -18.26 54.09
CA GLN A 808 2.61 -17.67 54.89
C GLN A 808 2.95 -16.26 54.37
N LEU A 809 2.99 -16.08 53.05
CA LEU A 809 3.22 -14.79 52.41
C LEU A 809 2.11 -13.79 52.75
N THR A 810 0.83 -14.18 52.58
CA THR A 810 -0.32 -13.30 52.88
C THR A 810 -0.47 -12.95 54.35
N ARG A 811 0.01 -13.82 55.26
CA ARG A 811 0.03 -13.52 56.72
C ARG A 811 1.11 -12.51 57.08
N LYS A 812 2.29 -12.61 56.47
CA LYS A 812 3.41 -11.68 56.69
C LYS A 812 3.18 -10.32 56.04
N LEU A 813 2.55 -10.32 54.87
CA LEU A 813 2.27 -9.13 54.07
C LEU A 813 0.79 -9.19 53.62
N PRO A 814 -0.15 -8.62 54.39
CA PRO A 814 -1.59 -8.63 54.06
C PRO A 814 -1.92 -7.63 52.94
N LYS A 815 -1.21 -7.71 51.81
CA LYS A 815 -1.28 -6.79 50.67
C LYS A 815 -1.63 -7.55 49.38
N THR A 816 -2.89 -8.00 49.30
CA THR A 816 -3.41 -8.84 48.20
C THR A 816 -3.31 -8.16 46.83
N LEU A 817 -3.43 -6.83 46.78
CA LEU A 817 -3.32 -6.04 45.55
C LEU A 817 -1.90 -6.07 44.95
N SER A 818 -0.86 -5.92 45.79
CA SER A 818 0.55 -5.98 45.37
C SER A 818 0.91 -7.34 44.77
N LEU A 819 0.41 -8.42 45.37
CA LEU A 819 0.64 -9.77 44.83
C LEU A 819 -0.07 -9.96 43.47
N ARG A 820 -1.30 -9.42 43.31
CA ARG A 820 -2.01 -9.43 42.03
C ARG A 820 -1.20 -8.74 40.92
N HIS A 821 -0.61 -7.59 41.22
CA HIS A 821 0.23 -6.86 40.26
C HIS A 821 1.48 -7.66 39.89
N LEU A 822 2.19 -8.22 40.86
CA LEU A 822 3.40 -9.02 40.60
C LEU A 822 3.14 -10.28 39.77
N ILE A 823 1.98 -10.92 39.97
CA ILE A 823 1.50 -12.03 39.13
C ILE A 823 1.14 -11.52 37.73
N GLY A 824 0.45 -10.38 37.62
CA GLY A 824 0.12 -9.73 36.36
C GLY A 824 1.35 -9.38 35.53
N TYR A 825 2.41 -8.87 36.17
CA TYR A 825 3.72 -8.63 35.57
C TYR A 825 4.52 -9.90 35.29
N GLN A 826 4.08 -11.06 35.81
CA GLN A 826 4.81 -12.32 35.80
C GLN A 826 6.21 -12.23 36.43
N ILE A 827 6.41 -11.38 37.43
CA ILE A 827 7.60 -11.42 38.29
C ILE A 827 7.48 -12.60 39.25
N VAL A 828 6.27 -12.81 39.76
CA VAL A 828 5.94 -13.88 40.69
C VAL A 828 5.05 -14.88 39.96
N GLU A 829 5.41 -16.15 40.05
CA GLU A 829 4.55 -17.25 39.66
C GLU A 829 4.06 -18.00 40.90
N ILE A 830 2.87 -18.59 40.80
CA ILE A 830 2.32 -19.45 41.84
C ILE A 830 2.18 -20.86 41.26
N SER A 831 2.89 -21.81 41.87
CA SER A 831 2.81 -23.24 41.57
C SER A 831 2.64 -24.01 42.87
N ASP A 832 1.73 -24.98 42.91
CA ASP A 832 1.50 -25.84 44.09
C ASP A 832 1.39 -25.08 45.43
N ASN A 833 0.67 -23.97 45.42
CA ASN A 833 0.47 -23.06 46.57
C ASN A 833 1.75 -22.41 47.12
N LYS A 834 2.81 -22.35 46.30
CA LYS A 834 4.09 -21.68 46.57
C LYS A 834 4.30 -20.53 45.60
N ALA A 835 4.85 -19.43 46.10
CA ALA A 835 5.24 -18.28 45.30
C ALA A 835 6.76 -18.30 45.08
N SER A 836 7.18 -18.12 43.83
CA SER A 836 8.58 -18.05 43.39
C SER A 836 8.79 -16.86 42.43
N LEU A 837 10.04 -16.39 42.31
CA LEU A 837 10.42 -15.41 41.29
C LEU A 837 10.69 -16.11 39.95
N THR A 838 10.12 -15.58 38.87
CA THR A 838 10.29 -16.14 37.51
C THR A 838 11.70 -15.92 36.94
N MET A 839 12.38 -14.85 37.39
CA MET A 839 13.69 -14.45 36.89
C MET A 839 14.83 -14.97 37.77
N GLY A 840 15.52 -16.03 37.34
CA GLY A 840 16.62 -16.63 38.10
C GLY A 840 17.78 -15.66 38.40
N LEU A 841 18.13 -14.79 37.45
CA LEU A 841 19.16 -13.75 37.65
C LEU A 841 18.75 -12.74 38.72
N MET A 842 17.49 -12.30 38.72
CA MET A 842 16.97 -11.37 39.73
C MET A 842 16.98 -12.01 41.11
N GLN A 843 16.55 -13.28 41.22
CA GLN A 843 16.60 -14.03 42.47
C GLN A 843 18.02 -14.12 43.04
N ARG A 844 19.00 -14.51 42.21
CA ARG A 844 20.42 -14.55 42.63
C ARG A 844 20.94 -13.18 43.05
N TRP A 845 20.58 -12.14 42.31
CA TRP A 845 21.00 -10.77 42.62
C TRP A 845 20.42 -10.29 43.95
N LEU A 846 19.13 -10.50 44.22
CA LEU A 846 18.49 -10.14 45.50
C LEU A 846 19.10 -10.91 46.68
N GLN A 847 19.42 -12.19 46.50
CA GLN A 847 20.06 -13.04 47.52
C GLN A 847 21.48 -12.59 47.87
N SER A 848 22.19 -11.94 46.94
CA SER A 848 23.57 -11.47 47.16
C SER A 848 23.69 -10.31 48.16
N GLY A 849 22.58 -9.82 48.73
CA GLY A 849 22.58 -8.80 49.78
C GLY A 849 22.95 -7.38 49.32
N ARG A 850 23.10 -7.16 48.00
CA ARG A 850 23.50 -5.87 47.38
C ARG A 850 22.47 -4.74 47.48
N ILE A 851 21.39 -4.93 48.25
CA ILE A 851 20.29 -3.96 48.48
C ILE A 851 20.70 -2.87 49.50
N GLY A 852 21.79 -3.07 50.26
CA GLY A 852 22.23 -2.18 51.34
C GLY A 852 22.54 -0.73 50.96
N ASN A 853 22.64 -0.41 49.66
CA ASN A 853 22.88 0.96 49.17
C ASN A 853 21.62 1.66 48.62
N VAL A 854 20.43 1.02 48.67
CA VAL A 854 19.18 1.52 48.05
C VAL A 854 18.10 1.89 49.08
N ARG A 855 18.38 1.70 50.38
CA ARG A 855 17.50 2.14 51.48
C ARG A 855 17.93 3.47 52.06
#